data_AF-A0A847GBN7-F1
#
_entry.id   AF-A0A847GBN7-F1
#
_cell.length_a   1.000
_cell.length_b   1.000
_cell.length_c   1.000
_cell.angle_alpha   90.00
_cell.angle_beta   90.00
_cell.angle_gamma   90.00
#
_symmetry.space_group_name_H-M   'P 1'
#
loop_
_entity.id
_entity.type
_entity.pdbx_description
1 polymer ?
#
loop_
_entity_poly.entity_id
_entity_poly.type
_entity_poly.pdbx_seq_one_letter_code
_entity_poly.pdbx_strand_id
1 'polypeptide(L)'
;MRTLPALVSLLLVLACPAPAEDWPAYLHDNARGGISREALPMPLAPVWTHVPRHAPEPAWPAPAKQDIWHEIRELSPVVVYDRAYHAVSAGDAVYFASSADDQVYCLDAATGEVRWSFFAEGPVRLAPVVDGNRLYFSADDGFAYCLNAADGKLVWRHSPVNPDRRLPGNGRIISHAPARTGVLVEKGTVIYFAGLFAPDNVWRCALDAATGKPLLSAGQTSVSPQGYLLAATNRVFVPTGRTAPFMFDRDTLEPKGALPGPGGAYAVLADDAVVSGPGRSSGNQLDYADPATGEAVATFPGIRMLVDGNIAYLQSKEEVSALDRGRYLEVSRQLNARNAELRELVKQQKALPKSDTAGQESLAAGIAGLEGTVAGLQKDLEACYLWRKPMANPYSMIMAGDTLFLGGEDSVTGLRASDGEAVWRGETPGKIYGLSAANGRLFASSHLGPIHCFGAAGGEAKTVAPARENPWSPEPLKAAGGAAKHLLEQAGVSKGYALLLGAGDGAFAAELVRQSGLNVVCVESDPAVAETARRSLAAAGLYGARVSVQVVPSGPLPHTTGMMDLVARVPDAPDTVPFTADEAWRVLRPYGGVMCVAGDADALKNWLAAGRAHDAKVKSAHGDWAFGLKGAPEGAGEWTQLYADSGHTACSMDGVRGPMGVQWFGQPGPRDIVDRHHRPMASLFKNGRLHITGDDKIITVAAHNGFPLWELDVPDSRRVGSMKNAGQMLLADDALYVARGGECWVVDPETGSVEKTLAAPLPEDLAGDWGYLNRDGDLLLGSGQAADASFSELSLATVNMLEGDYRPVVLSRCLFAVDRHSGKKKWLWRGGAVMNSMITVADGRLYFLESRNETALRDAARSGRMRVDRFCKENAWLVALDLKTGKKAWERAVELPFHHIAHLCSSGGVLLASGSYNDGDKLFYGLRAYDTASGRDRWNVDYRGMNIRCTEYSEIGGSHGEQWQHPVIMGDTAFIRPYAFDLATGEKRDYIAYRGGHGCGGLTGSANYLFGRGDVPRMYPVDVASTEGIPLTNVSRPGCWLNIIPAGGIIMIPESSSGCTCAYPLQTSLALAPLEQIGGVFAR
;
A
#
# COMPACT_ATOMS: atom_id res chain seq x y z
N MET A 1 -17.91 -54.65 -73.49
CA MET A 1 -18.66 -53.46 -73.05
C MET A 1 -19.31 -53.78 -71.71
N ARG A 2 -18.80 -53.21 -70.62
CA ARG A 2 -19.27 -53.43 -69.24
C ARG A 2 -19.86 -52.11 -68.73
N THR A 3 -21.07 -52.16 -68.17
CA THR A 3 -21.70 -51.09 -67.40
C THR A 3 -21.98 -51.63 -66.00
N LEU A 4 -21.43 -50.98 -64.97
CA LEU A 4 -21.75 -51.17 -63.55
C LEU A 4 -22.27 -49.84 -63.01
N PRO A 5 -23.32 -49.81 -62.16
CA PRO A 5 -23.79 -48.58 -61.54
C PRO A 5 -22.94 -48.26 -60.30
N ALA A 6 -22.68 -46.96 -60.10
CA ALA A 6 -21.95 -46.41 -58.96
C ALA A 6 -22.84 -46.40 -57.71
N LEU A 7 -22.39 -47.05 -56.64
CA LEU A 7 -22.90 -46.84 -55.28
C LEU A 7 -22.13 -45.66 -54.67
N VAL A 8 -22.82 -44.53 -54.46
CA VAL A 8 -22.31 -43.42 -53.65
C VAL A 8 -22.57 -43.78 -52.19
N SER A 9 -21.51 -44.09 -51.45
CA SER A 9 -21.57 -44.25 -49.99
C SER A 9 -21.40 -42.87 -49.35
N LEU A 10 -22.49 -42.35 -48.77
CA LEU A 10 -22.48 -41.14 -47.96
C LEU A 10 -21.88 -41.48 -46.58
N LEU A 11 -20.59 -41.20 -46.38
CA LEU A 11 -19.93 -41.26 -45.07
C LEU A 11 -20.38 -40.04 -44.25
N LEU A 12 -21.47 -40.20 -43.49
CA LEU A 12 -21.79 -39.34 -42.36
C LEU A 12 -20.70 -39.54 -41.30
N VAL A 13 -19.71 -38.66 -41.28
CA VAL A 13 -18.84 -38.47 -40.11
C VAL A 13 -19.74 -37.87 -39.03
N LEU A 14 -20.29 -38.72 -38.17
CA LEU A 14 -20.77 -38.31 -36.86
C LEU A 14 -19.56 -37.77 -36.11
N ALA A 15 -19.42 -36.44 -36.05
CA ALA A 15 -18.55 -35.81 -35.09
C ALA A 15 -19.06 -36.24 -33.70
N CYS A 16 -18.35 -37.15 -33.04
CA CYS A 16 -18.58 -37.40 -31.62
C CYS A 16 -18.41 -36.04 -30.91
N PRO A 17 -19.42 -35.54 -30.19
CA PRO A 17 -19.19 -34.40 -29.32
C PRO A 17 -18.05 -34.76 -28.37
N ALA A 18 -17.07 -33.87 -28.25
CA ALA A 18 -16.03 -34.01 -27.24
C ALA A 18 -16.71 -34.21 -25.88
N PRO A 19 -16.17 -35.07 -25.00
CA PRO A 19 -16.74 -35.27 -23.68
C PRO A 19 -16.78 -33.94 -22.92
N ALA A 20 -17.86 -33.74 -22.17
CA ALA A 20 -18.01 -32.62 -21.26
C ALA A 20 -16.80 -32.58 -20.30
N GLU A 21 -16.21 -31.39 -20.11
CA GLU A 21 -14.99 -31.22 -19.33
C GLU A 21 -15.26 -30.31 -18.13
N ASP A 22 -14.63 -30.63 -17.00
CA ASP A 22 -14.68 -29.82 -15.78
C ASP A 22 -13.64 -28.69 -15.84
N TRP A 23 -13.89 -27.63 -15.07
CA TRP A 23 -12.97 -26.51 -14.89
C TRP A 23 -12.61 -26.38 -13.41
N PRO A 24 -11.79 -27.32 -12.86
CA PRO A 24 -11.64 -27.52 -11.42
C PRO A 24 -10.86 -26.43 -10.69
N ALA A 25 -10.12 -25.57 -11.39
CA ALA A 25 -9.31 -24.52 -10.78
C ALA A 25 -9.29 -23.21 -11.60
N TYR A 26 -8.74 -22.14 -11.02
CA TYR A 26 -8.54 -20.89 -11.75
C TYR A 26 -7.74 -21.13 -13.05
N LEU A 27 -8.25 -20.60 -14.17
CA LEU A 27 -7.72 -20.86 -15.51
C LEU A 27 -7.54 -22.36 -15.80
N HIS A 28 -8.59 -23.14 -15.51
CA HIS A 28 -8.77 -24.56 -15.82
C HIS A 28 -8.04 -25.52 -14.86
N ASP A 29 -6.73 -25.39 -14.72
CA ASP A 29 -5.88 -26.41 -14.08
C ASP A 29 -4.71 -25.80 -13.30
N ASN A 30 -3.81 -26.63 -12.76
CA ASN A 30 -2.63 -26.18 -12.01
C ASN A 30 -1.58 -25.46 -12.87
N ALA A 31 -1.60 -25.63 -14.19
CA ALA A 31 -0.78 -24.88 -15.14
C ALA A 31 -1.36 -23.49 -15.43
N ARG A 32 -2.65 -23.27 -15.11
CA ARG A 32 -3.40 -22.04 -15.41
C ARG A 32 -3.48 -21.82 -16.91
N GLY A 33 -3.57 -22.92 -17.67
CA GLY A 33 -3.52 -22.90 -19.13
C GLY A 33 -4.68 -22.14 -19.78
N GLY A 34 -5.85 -22.08 -19.12
CA GLY A 34 -7.02 -21.36 -19.61
C GLY A 34 -7.65 -21.96 -20.88
N ILE A 35 -7.42 -23.25 -21.14
CA ILE A 35 -7.90 -23.96 -22.33
C ILE A 35 -8.67 -25.20 -21.89
N SER A 36 -9.89 -25.35 -22.38
CA SER A 36 -10.66 -26.60 -22.38
C SER A 36 -10.75 -27.16 -23.79
N ARG A 37 -10.71 -28.49 -23.91
CA ARG A 37 -10.90 -29.21 -25.19
C ARG A 37 -12.37 -29.40 -25.55
N GLU A 38 -13.28 -29.09 -24.63
CA GLU A 38 -14.72 -29.13 -24.87
C GLU A 38 -15.15 -28.06 -25.88
N ALA A 39 -15.90 -28.47 -26.90
CA ALA A 39 -16.57 -27.55 -27.82
C ALA A 39 -17.94 -27.15 -27.25
N LEU A 40 -18.13 -25.85 -27.00
CA LEU A 40 -19.40 -25.33 -26.49
C LEU A 40 -20.52 -25.35 -27.56
N PRO A 41 -21.80 -25.49 -27.17
CA PRO A 41 -22.93 -25.59 -28.10
C PRO A 41 -23.31 -24.23 -28.71
N MET A 42 -22.57 -23.78 -29.71
CA MET A 42 -22.78 -22.49 -30.37
C MET A 42 -24.07 -22.44 -31.23
N PRO A 43 -24.77 -21.29 -31.32
CA PRO A 43 -24.54 -20.06 -30.57
C PRO A 43 -25.01 -20.18 -29.12
N LEU A 44 -24.28 -19.55 -28.19
CA LEU A 44 -24.65 -19.52 -26.78
C LEU A 44 -25.75 -18.49 -26.52
N ALA A 45 -26.72 -18.84 -25.69
CA ALA A 45 -27.76 -17.96 -25.18
C ALA A 45 -27.59 -17.76 -23.66
N PRO A 46 -27.99 -16.60 -23.10
CA PRO A 46 -28.02 -16.42 -21.65
C PRO A 46 -28.97 -17.45 -21.00
N VAL A 47 -28.50 -18.11 -19.94
CA VAL A 47 -29.26 -19.15 -19.22
C VAL A 47 -29.69 -18.62 -17.85
N TRP A 48 -28.74 -18.13 -17.07
CA TRP A 48 -29.00 -17.51 -15.78
C TRP A 48 -27.94 -16.47 -15.44
N THR A 49 -28.27 -15.58 -14.51
CA THR A 49 -27.32 -14.66 -13.87
C THR A 49 -27.46 -14.78 -12.36
N HIS A 50 -26.39 -15.16 -11.67
CA HIS A 50 -26.32 -15.12 -10.22
C HIS A 50 -25.85 -13.73 -9.77
N VAL A 51 -26.65 -13.06 -8.95
CA VAL A 51 -26.34 -11.73 -8.42
C VAL A 51 -25.99 -11.86 -6.94
N PRO A 52 -24.69 -11.83 -6.57
CA PRO A 52 -24.28 -11.86 -5.17
C PRO A 52 -24.67 -10.57 -4.45
N ARG A 53 -24.65 -10.60 -3.11
CA ARG A 53 -25.04 -9.43 -2.29
C ARG A 53 -24.08 -8.26 -2.41
N HIS A 54 -22.80 -8.56 -2.54
CA HIS A 54 -21.71 -7.59 -2.57
C HIS A 54 -20.90 -7.77 -3.86
N ALA A 55 -20.29 -6.68 -4.33
CA ALA A 55 -19.32 -6.74 -5.39
C ALA A 55 -17.95 -7.19 -4.83
N PRO A 56 -17.06 -7.76 -5.65
CA PRO A 56 -15.70 -8.08 -5.25
C PRO A 56 -14.98 -6.87 -4.68
N GLU A 57 -14.30 -7.06 -3.54
CA GLU A 57 -13.46 -6.04 -2.91
C GLU A 57 -11.98 -6.43 -3.02
N PRO A 58 -11.22 -5.80 -3.95
CA PRO A 58 -9.81 -6.09 -4.13
C PRO A 58 -9.00 -5.77 -2.86
N ALA A 59 -7.98 -6.58 -2.58
CA ALA A 59 -7.12 -6.41 -1.43
C ALA A 59 -6.37 -5.08 -1.48
N TRP A 60 -5.99 -4.66 -2.69
CA TRP A 60 -5.14 -3.51 -2.90
C TRP A 60 -5.88 -2.40 -3.65
N PRO A 61 -5.69 -1.14 -3.24
CA PRO A 61 -6.22 0.00 -3.97
C PRO A 61 -5.68 0.05 -5.40
N ALA A 62 -6.31 0.91 -6.20
CA ALA A 62 -5.78 1.26 -7.51
C ALA A 62 -4.33 1.79 -7.40
N PRO A 63 -3.47 1.49 -8.39
CA PRO A 63 -2.10 1.95 -8.40
C PRO A 63 -2.03 3.48 -8.52
N ALA A 64 -0.82 4.02 -8.34
CA ALA A 64 -0.50 5.40 -8.69
C ALA A 64 -0.95 5.72 -10.11
N LYS A 65 -1.28 6.98 -10.40
CA LYS A 65 -1.75 7.38 -11.74
C LYS A 65 -0.63 7.21 -12.79
N GLN A 66 0.58 7.63 -12.45
CA GLN A 66 1.73 7.72 -13.34
C GLN A 66 3.05 7.56 -12.57
N ASP A 67 4.14 7.23 -13.27
CA ASP A 67 5.52 7.32 -12.82
C ASP A 67 6.20 8.45 -13.60
N ILE A 68 6.39 9.61 -12.97
CA ILE A 68 6.94 10.81 -13.63
C ILE A 68 8.42 10.63 -13.95
N TRP A 69 9.14 9.86 -13.12
CA TRP A 69 10.58 9.67 -13.28
C TRP A 69 10.93 8.80 -14.48
N HIS A 70 10.15 7.75 -14.72
CA HIS A 70 10.28 6.90 -15.89
C HIS A 70 9.34 7.30 -17.04
N GLU A 71 8.66 8.45 -16.92
CA GLU A 71 7.76 9.03 -17.92
C GLU A 71 6.59 8.11 -18.35
N ILE A 72 6.09 7.29 -17.42
CA ILE A 72 4.95 6.38 -17.66
C ILE A 72 3.65 7.06 -17.21
N ARG A 73 2.75 7.38 -18.14
CA ARG A 73 1.55 8.19 -17.87
C ARG A 73 0.34 7.41 -17.34
N GLU A 74 0.32 6.09 -17.50
CA GLU A 74 -0.81 5.24 -17.09
C GLU A 74 -0.34 3.93 -16.48
N LEU A 75 -0.13 3.93 -15.17
CA LEU A 75 0.25 2.70 -14.47
C LEU A 75 -0.94 1.76 -14.37
N SER A 76 -0.78 0.58 -14.99
CA SER A 76 -1.77 -0.48 -14.94
C SER A 76 -1.62 -1.30 -13.65
N PRO A 77 -2.71 -1.79 -13.07
CA PRO A 77 -2.65 -2.69 -11.94
C PRO A 77 -1.95 -4.00 -12.32
N VAL A 78 -0.94 -4.39 -11.56
CA VAL A 78 -0.21 -5.67 -11.75
C VAL A 78 -0.64 -6.74 -10.74
N VAL A 79 -1.45 -6.36 -9.75
CA VAL A 79 -2.12 -7.28 -8.81
C VAL A 79 -3.60 -7.28 -9.17
N VAL A 80 -4.06 -8.39 -9.78
CA VAL A 80 -5.37 -8.46 -10.44
C VAL A 80 -6.15 -9.73 -10.12
N TYR A 81 -5.73 -10.48 -9.09
CA TYR A 81 -6.24 -11.83 -8.81
C TYR A 81 -7.62 -11.88 -8.13
N ASP A 82 -8.13 -10.77 -7.59
CA ASP A 82 -9.37 -10.69 -6.81
C ASP A 82 -10.32 -9.58 -7.29
N ARG A 83 -10.29 -9.28 -8.59
CA ARG A 83 -11.15 -8.25 -9.22
C ARG A 83 -12.50 -8.75 -9.72
N ALA A 84 -12.73 -10.05 -9.65
CA ALA A 84 -13.99 -10.72 -9.96
C ALA A 84 -14.11 -11.97 -9.09
N TYR A 85 -15.32 -12.50 -8.97
CA TYR A 85 -15.52 -13.82 -8.39
C TYR A 85 -15.20 -14.87 -9.44
N HIS A 86 -13.97 -15.38 -9.38
CA HIS A 86 -13.50 -16.39 -10.30
C HIS A 86 -14.23 -17.72 -10.06
N ALA A 87 -15.11 -18.06 -11.00
CA ALA A 87 -15.90 -19.29 -10.97
C ALA A 87 -15.07 -20.49 -11.47
N VAL A 88 -15.20 -21.61 -10.77
CA VAL A 88 -14.73 -22.94 -11.18
C VAL A 88 -15.92 -23.88 -11.23
N SER A 89 -15.87 -24.94 -12.02
CA SER A 89 -17.01 -25.83 -12.24
C SER A 89 -16.57 -27.27 -12.26
N ALA A 90 -17.35 -28.15 -11.61
CA ALA A 90 -17.15 -29.59 -11.68
C ALA A 90 -18.50 -30.32 -11.64
N GLY A 91 -18.74 -31.18 -12.62
CA GLY A 91 -20.02 -31.81 -12.85
C GLY A 91 -21.17 -30.80 -12.99
N ASP A 92 -22.16 -30.92 -12.11
CA ASP A 92 -23.37 -30.08 -12.10
C ASP A 92 -23.29 -28.89 -11.13
N ALA A 93 -22.09 -28.56 -10.64
CA ALA A 93 -21.87 -27.52 -9.65
C ALA A 93 -20.88 -26.46 -10.13
N VAL A 94 -21.16 -25.20 -9.78
CA VAL A 94 -20.26 -24.05 -9.96
C VAL A 94 -19.87 -23.51 -8.60
N TYR A 95 -18.58 -23.29 -8.36
CA TYR A 95 -18.06 -22.77 -7.10
C TYR A 95 -17.41 -21.41 -7.31
N PHE A 96 -17.60 -20.51 -6.36
CA PHE A 96 -16.85 -19.26 -6.31
C PHE A 96 -16.59 -18.84 -4.87
N ALA A 97 -15.51 -18.07 -4.69
CA ALA A 97 -15.12 -17.47 -3.43
C ALA A 97 -15.39 -15.97 -3.45
N SER A 98 -15.73 -15.41 -2.29
CA SER A 98 -16.05 -14.00 -2.14
C SER A 98 -15.11 -13.29 -1.18
N SER A 99 -14.50 -12.22 -1.69
CA SER A 99 -13.63 -11.32 -0.92
C SER A 99 -14.41 -10.30 -0.08
N ALA A 100 -15.73 -10.21 -0.23
CA ALA A 100 -16.55 -9.15 0.36
C ALA A 100 -17.45 -9.65 1.50
N ASP A 101 -17.85 -10.92 1.49
CA ASP A 101 -18.75 -11.50 2.50
C ASP A 101 -18.15 -12.73 3.21
N ASP A 102 -16.83 -12.94 3.07
CA ASP A 102 -16.04 -13.99 3.72
C ASP A 102 -16.59 -15.42 3.47
N GLN A 103 -17.25 -15.66 2.33
CA GLN A 103 -17.90 -16.95 2.01
C GLN A 103 -17.35 -17.65 0.77
N VAL A 104 -17.56 -18.96 0.73
CA VAL A 104 -17.48 -19.80 -0.47
C VAL A 104 -18.88 -20.30 -0.79
N TYR A 105 -19.25 -20.24 -2.07
CA TYR A 105 -20.56 -20.62 -2.57
C TYR A 105 -20.48 -21.81 -3.51
N CYS A 106 -21.49 -22.67 -3.47
CA CYS A 106 -21.78 -23.65 -4.51
C CYS A 106 -23.14 -23.33 -5.12
N LEU A 107 -23.16 -23.20 -6.44
CA LEU A 107 -24.34 -23.01 -7.25
C LEU A 107 -24.64 -24.28 -8.03
N ASP A 108 -25.91 -24.52 -8.29
CA ASP A 108 -26.35 -25.45 -9.32
C ASP A 108 -26.01 -24.90 -10.72
N ALA A 109 -25.26 -25.66 -11.51
CA ALA A 109 -24.78 -25.20 -12.81
C ALA A 109 -25.91 -24.95 -13.83
N ALA A 110 -27.06 -25.61 -13.67
CA ALA A 110 -28.18 -25.46 -14.58
C ALA A 110 -29.05 -24.25 -14.27
N THR A 111 -29.16 -23.85 -12.99
CA THR A 111 -30.12 -22.84 -12.52
C THR A 111 -29.48 -21.59 -11.93
N GLY A 112 -28.23 -21.66 -11.46
CA GLY A 112 -27.57 -20.57 -10.73
C GLY A 112 -28.03 -20.42 -9.27
N GLU A 113 -28.87 -21.34 -8.79
CA GLU A 113 -29.36 -21.36 -7.41
C GLU A 113 -28.30 -21.86 -6.44
N VAL A 114 -28.22 -21.25 -5.25
CA VAL A 114 -27.27 -21.64 -4.21
C VAL A 114 -27.65 -23.00 -3.63
N ARG A 115 -26.78 -23.99 -3.78
CA ARG A 115 -26.91 -25.31 -3.14
C ARG A 115 -26.49 -25.25 -1.67
N TRP A 116 -25.35 -24.61 -1.41
CA TRP A 116 -24.82 -24.39 -0.08
C TRP A 116 -23.83 -23.20 -0.08
N SER A 117 -23.57 -22.64 1.10
CA SER A 117 -22.47 -21.70 1.33
C SER A 117 -21.73 -22.04 2.62
N PHE A 118 -20.47 -21.60 2.71
CA PHE A 118 -19.59 -21.81 3.87
C PHE A 118 -18.97 -20.49 4.31
N PHE A 119 -19.00 -20.20 5.62
CA PHE A 119 -18.40 -18.99 6.21
C PHE A 119 -16.96 -19.25 6.64
N ALA A 120 -16.02 -18.50 6.06
CA ALA A 120 -14.71 -18.26 6.64
C ALA A 120 -14.78 -17.07 7.63
N GLU A 121 -13.65 -16.75 8.26
CA GLU A 121 -13.55 -15.63 9.21
C GLU A 121 -12.80 -14.42 8.64
N GLY A 122 -12.60 -14.40 7.33
CA GLY A 122 -11.99 -13.32 6.59
C GLY A 122 -12.12 -13.50 5.08
N PRO A 123 -11.73 -12.49 4.29
CA PRO A 123 -11.91 -12.50 2.84
C PRO A 123 -11.35 -13.75 2.16
N VAL A 124 -12.16 -14.38 1.29
CA VAL A 124 -11.72 -15.48 0.43
C VAL A 124 -11.47 -14.92 -0.97
N ARG A 125 -10.20 -14.68 -1.30
CA ARG A 125 -9.83 -13.82 -2.44
C ARG A 125 -9.66 -14.55 -3.78
N LEU A 126 -9.36 -15.84 -3.71
CA LEU A 126 -8.88 -16.62 -4.84
C LEU A 126 -9.86 -17.76 -5.11
N ALA A 127 -9.97 -18.17 -6.37
CA ALA A 127 -10.84 -19.26 -6.76
C ALA A 127 -10.53 -20.54 -5.96
N PRO A 128 -11.54 -21.30 -5.52
CA PRO A 128 -11.31 -22.59 -4.90
C PRO A 128 -10.79 -23.61 -5.94
N VAL A 129 -10.24 -24.73 -5.45
CA VAL A 129 -9.79 -25.85 -6.27
C VAL A 129 -10.64 -27.08 -5.96
N VAL A 130 -11.17 -27.73 -6.99
CA VAL A 130 -11.91 -28.99 -6.90
C VAL A 130 -10.97 -30.15 -7.23
N ASP A 131 -10.90 -31.17 -6.37
CA ASP A 131 -10.23 -32.44 -6.66
C ASP A 131 -11.09 -33.60 -6.12
N GLY A 132 -11.71 -34.34 -7.03
CA GLY A 132 -12.75 -35.32 -6.71
C GLY A 132 -13.94 -34.68 -5.98
N ASN A 133 -14.34 -35.27 -4.84
CA ASN A 133 -15.44 -34.74 -4.00
C ASN A 133 -14.96 -33.74 -2.92
N ARG A 134 -13.84 -33.05 -3.15
CA ARG A 134 -13.24 -32.12 -2.19
C ARG A 134 -13.04 -30.75 -2.83
N LEU A 135 -13.28 -29.72 -2.03
CA LEU A 135 -13.07 -28.33 -2.40
C LEU A 135 -12.04 -27.70 -1.46
N TYR A 136 -10.98 -27.10 -2.00
CA TYR A 136 -9.90 -26.49 -1.25
C TYR A 136 -9.81 -25.00 -1.51
N PHE A 137 -9.55 -24.21 -0.47
CA PHE A 137 -9.34 -22.77 -0.60
C PHE A 137 -8.55 -22.22 0.59
N SER A 138 -8.13 -20.96 0.49
CA SER A 138 -7.41 -20.22 1.51
C SER A 138 -8.07 -18.86 1.74
N ALA A 139 -7.93 -18.32 2.95
CA ALA A 139 -8.55 -17.05 3.31
C ALA A 139 -7.61 -16.12 4.10
N ASP A 140 -7.98 -14.84 4.14
CA ASP A 140 -7.26 -13.80 4.89
C ASP A 140 -7.30 -14.07 6.42
N ASP A 141 -8.14 -14.98 6.92
CA ASP A 141 -8.12 -15.47 8.30
C ASP A 141 -6.90 -16.36 8.64
N GLY A 142 -6.03 -16.63 7.65
CA GLY A 142 -4.78 -17.37 7.83
C GLY A 142 -4.92 -18.89 7.72
N PHE A 143 -6.09 -19.39 7.32
CA PHE A 143 -6.35 -20.82 7.16
C PHE A 143 -6.37 -21.25 5.68
N ALA A 144 -5.91 -22.48 5.46
CA ALA A 144 -6.32 -23.31 4.32
C ALA A 144 -7.43 -24.26 4.77
N TYR A 145 -8.42 -24.46 3.90
CA TYR A 145 -9.63 -25.24 4.16
C TYR A 145 -9.80 -26.37 3.15
N CYS A 146 -10.41 -27.46 3.61
CA CYS A 146 -10.98 -28.50 2.76
C CYS A 146 -12.44 -28.73 3.16
N LEU A 147 -13.35 -28.63 2.20
CA LEU A 147 -14.76 -28.95 2.34
C LEU A 147 -15.11 -30.18 1.51
N ASN A 148 -16.21 -30.84 1.87
CA ASN A 148 -16.89 -31.76 0.99
C ASN A 148 -17.60 -30.96 -0.11
N ALA A 149 -17.31 -31.27 -1.38
CA ALA A 149 -17.84 -30.50 -2.52
C ALA A 149 -19.37 -30.63 -2.65
N ALA A 150 -19.96 -31.76 -2.25
CA ALA A 150 -21.38 -32.02 -2.40
C ALA A 150 -22.26 -31.22 -1.42
N ASP A 151 -21.81 -31.04 -0.17
CA ASP A 151 -22.64 -30.44 0.90
C ASP A 151 -21.98 -29.30 1.68
N GLY A 152 -20.76 -28.90 1.31
CA GLY A 152 -20.05 -27.77 1.91
C GLY A 152 -19.54 -28.02 3.32
N LYS A 153 -19.66 -29.23 3.86
CA LYS A 153 -19.20 -29.53 5.23
C LYS A 153 -17.69 -29.47 5.35
N LEU A 154 -17.21 -28.86 6.42
CA LEU A 154 -15.79 -28.80 6.76
C LEU A 154 -15.23 -30.22 6.99
N VAL A 155 -14.18 -30.57 6.25
CA VAL A 155 -13.41 -31.80 6.44
C VAL A 155 -12.22 -31.52 7.35
N TRP A 156 -11.43 -30.51 7.01
CA TRP A 156 -10.32 -30.03 7.82
C TRP A 156 -10.02 -28.56 7.52
N ARG A 157 -9.35 -27.88 8.46
CA ARG A 157 -8.70 -26.58 8.25
C ARG A 157 -7.33 -26.58 8.90
N HIS A 158 -6.39 -25.81 8.37
CA HIS A 158 -5.03 -25.71 8.88
C HIS A 158 -4.54 -24.26 8.82
N SER A 159 -3.95 -23.77 9.92
CA SER A 159 -3.17 -22.54 9.96
C SER A 159 -1.77 -22.90 10.48
N PRO A 160 -0.70 -22.34 9.89
CA PRO A 160 0.66 -22.59 10.38
C PRO A 160 1.00 -21.75 11.61
N VAL A 161 0.09 -20.86 12.03
CA VAL A 161 0.27 -19.92 13.13
C VAL A 161 -0.54 -20.37 14.33
N ASN A 162 0.12 -20.51 15.48
CA ASN A 162 -0.52 -20.78 16.75
C ASN A 162 0.32 -20.18 17.91
N PRO A 163 -0.23 -19.25 18.71
CA PRO A 163 -1.59 -18.71 18.63
C PRO A 163 -1.78 -17.69 17.49
N ASP A 164 -2.99 -17.61 16.94
CA ASP A 164 -3.36 -16.64 15.87
C ASP A 164 -3.41 -15.21 16.41
N ARG A 165 -2.76 -14.28 15.71
CA ARG A 165 -2.81 -12.84 15.98
C ARG A 165 -3.51 -12.14 14.83
N ARG A 166 -4.58 -11.40 15.14
CA ARG A 166 -5.42 -10.65 14.20
C ARG A 166 -5.25 -9.15 14.33
N LEU A 167 -5.23 -8.47 13.19
CA LEU A 167 -4.98 -7.03 13.07
C LEU A 167 -5.80 -6.41 11.93
N PRO A 168 -5.93 -5.07 11.87
CA PRO A 168 -6.54 -4.39 10.73
C PRO A 168 -5.63 -4.49 9.50
N GLY A 169 -6.08 -5.21 8.48
CA GLY A 169 -5.42 -5.37 7.19
C GLY A 169 -6.40 -5.07 6.05
N ASN A 170 -6.12 -4.04 5.26
CA ASN A 170 -6.96 -3.59 4.15
C ASN A 170 -8.43 -3.36 4.54
N GLY A 171 -8.67 -2.72 5.70
CA GLY A 171 -10.02 -2.38 6.19
C GLY A 171 -10.78 -3.52 6.88
N ARG A 172 -10.16 -4.70 7.02
CA ARG A 172 -10.74 -5.90 7.63
C ARG A 172 -9.90 -6.34 8.83
N ILE A 173 -10.50 -6.98 9.83
CA ILE A 173 -9.75 -7.62 10.91
C ILE A 173 -9.40 -9.04 10.47
N ILE A 174 -8.14 -9.27 10.12
CA ILE A 174 -7.63 -10.50 9.49
C ILE A 174 -6.44 -11.06 10.28
N SER A 175 -5.97 -12.27 9.96
CA SER A 175 -4.74 -12.77 10.57
C SER A 175 -3.53 -11.93 10.13
N HIS A 176 -2.53 -11.77 10.98
CA HIS A 176 -1.23 -11.20 10.60
C HIS A 176 -0.49 -12.08 9.57
N ALA A 177 -0.88 -13.35 9.49
CA ALA A 177 -0.39 -14.32 8.53
C ALA A 177 -1.49 -14.70 7.52
N PRO A 178 -2.04 -13.75 6.74
CA PRO A 178 -3.16 -14.07 5.85
C PRO A 178 -2.70 -15.05 4.77
N ALA A 179 -3.54 -16.02 4.41
CA ALA A 179 -3.24 -16.99 3.36
C ALA A 179 -3.68 -16.45 1.99
N ARG A 180 -2.85 -15.55 1.41
CA ARG A 180 -3.14 -14.86 0.15
C ARG A 180 -2.62 -15.53 -1.12
N THR A 181 -2.20 -16.79 -1.02
CA THR A 181 -1.95 -17.61 -2.21
C THR A 181 -3.12 -18.51 -2.51
N GLY A 182 -3.33 -18.83 -3.79
CA GLY A 182 -4.27 -19.88 -4.16
C GLY A 182 -3.78 -21.20 -3.60
N VAL A 183 -4.67 -22.15 -3.41
CA VAL A 183 -4.28 -23.50 -3.02
C VAL A 183 -3.84 -24.27 -4.26
N LEU A 184 -2.70 -24.95 -4.19
CA LEU A 184 -2.26 -25.90 -5.20
C LEU A 184 -2.52 -27.31 -4.68
N VAL A 185 -3.28 -28.11 -5.45
CA VAL A 185 -3.61 -29.50 -5.09
C VAL A 185 -3.04 -30.43 -6.16
N GLU A 186 -2.13 -31.31 -5.80
CA GLU A 186 -1.55 -32.26 -6.75
C GLU A 186 -1.04 -33.52 -6.03
N LYS A 187 -1.32 -34.70 -6.58
CA LYS A 187 -0.81 -36.00 -6.08
C LYS A 187 -1.05 -36.22 -4.58
N GLY A 188 -2.20 -35.80 -4.07
CA GLY A 188 -2.56 -35.95 -2.65
C GLY A 188 -1.88 -34.94 -1.72
N THR A 189 -1.22 -33.92 -2.25
CA THR A 189 -0.59 -32.84 -1.47
C THR A 189 -1.29 -31.51 -1.74
N VAL A 190 -1.49 -30.73 -0.68
CA VAL A 190 -1.97 -29.35 -0.70
C VAL A 190 -0.81 -28.41 -0.38
N ILE A 191 -0.50 -27.45 -1.26
CA ILE A 191 0.53 -26.43 -1.03
C ILE A 191 -0.11 -25.04 -0.96
N TYR A 192 0.28 -24.26 0.05
CA TYR A 192 -0.10 -22.84 0.17
C TYR A 192 0.94 -22.08 1.02
N PHE A 193 0.85 -20.75 0.98
CA PHE A 193 1.70 -19.86 1.77
C PHE A 193 0.83 -18.89 2.59
N ALA A 194 1.35 -18.48 3.74
CA ALA A 194 0.68 -17.55 4.65
C ALA A 194 1.65 -16.47 5.14
N GLY A 195 1.18 -15.24 5.29
CA GLY A 195 2.00 -14.09 5.68
C GLY A 195 2.47 -13.24 4.51
N LEU A 196 2.65 -11.95 4.78
CA LEU A 196 3.09 -10.96 3.78
C LEU A 196 4.39 -10.25 4.19
N PHE A 197 4.69 -10.16 5.49
CA PHE A 197 5.79 -9.36 6.01
C PHE A 197 6.85 -10.28 6.59
N ALA A 198 8.00 -10.41 5.91
CA ALA A 198 9.07 -11.32 6.33
C ALA A 198 9.56 -11.10 7.78
N PRO A 199 9.67 -9.85 8.30
CA PRO A 199 9.98 -9.64 9.72
C PRO A 199 8.97 -10.26 10.70
N ASP A 200 7.71 -10.44 10.28
CA ASP A 200 6.63 -11.07 11.05
C ASP A 200 6.47 -12.57 10.68
N ASN A 201 7.46 -13.15 10.00
CA ASN A 201 7.46 -14.47 9.38
C ASN A 201 6.49 -14.64 8.21
N VAL A 202 6.89 -15.51 7.29
CA VAL A 202 6.07 -15.99 6.17
C VAL A 202 6.25 -17.50 6.10
N TRP A 203 5.13 -18.22 6.08
CA TRP A 203 5.07 -19.67 6.21
C TRP A 203 4.87 -20.34 4.85
N ARG A 204 5.58 -21.45 4.68
CA ARG A 204 5.54 -22.33 3.51
C ARG A 204 4.92 -23.65 3.96
N CYS A 205 3.78 -24.01 3.40
CA CYS A 205 2.99 -25.15 3.90
C CYS A 205 2.77 -26.19 2.79
N ALA A 206 3.03 -27.45 3.11
CA ALA A 206 2.59 -28.63 2.37
C ALA A 206 1.82 -29.55 3.32
N LEU A 207 0.61 -29.93 2.95
CA LEU A 207 -0.30 -30.76 3.76
C LEU A 207 -0.72 -32.00 2.98
N ASP A 208 -1.03 -33.07 3.70
CA ASP A 208 -1.76 -34.20 3.14
C ASP A 208 -3.18 -33.74 2.78
N ALA A 209 -3.57 -33.88 1.51
CA ALA A 209 -4.84 -33.37 0.99
C ALA A 209 -6.05 -34.04 1.67
N ALA A 210 -5.91 -35.31 2.06
CA ALA A 210 -6.98 -36.07 2.66
C ALA A 210 -7.28 -35.64 4.11
N THR A 211 -6.24 -35.34 4.89
CA THR A 211 -6.32 -35.16 6.34
C THR A 211 -5.99 -33.75 6.83
N GLY A 212 -5.37 -32.92 5.99
CA GLY A 212 -4.89 -31.58 6.36
C GLY A 212 -3.68 -31.61 7.29
N LYS A 213 -3.08 -32.78 7.53
CA LYS A 213 -1.90 -32.91 8.39
C LYS A 213 -0.68 -32.32 7.68
N PRO A 214 0.16 -31.54 8.38
CA PRO A 214 1.35 -30.96 7.79
C PRO A 214 2.33 -32.07 7.39
N LEU A 215 2.69 -32.10 6.11
CA LEU A 215 3.85 -32.83 5.59
C LEU A 215 5.11 -31.99 5.77
N LEU A 216 4.98 -30.68 5.54
CA LEU A 216 6.01 -29.68 5.79
C LEU A 216 5.33 -28.36 6.19
N SER A 217 5.82 -27.73 7.25
CA SER A 217 5.48 -26.35 7.58
C SER A 217 6.75 -25.67 8.05
N ALA A 218 7.30 -24.78 7.22
CA ALA A 218 8.55 -24.08 7.50
C ALA A 218 8.33 -22.57 7.55
N GLY A 219 8.88 -21.92 8.58
CA GLY A 219 8.90 -20.47 8.71
C GLY A 219 10.01 -19.80 7.89
N GLN A 220 10.10 -18.48 8.05
CA GLN A 220 11.08 -17.54 7.48
C GLN A 220 11.41 -17.72 5.99
N THR A 221 10.80 -16.86 5.17
CA THR A 221 11.26 -16.52 3.83
C THR A 221 11.22 -15.00 3.68
N SER A 222 12.06 -14.44 2.80
CA SER A 222 12.05 -13.00 2.49
C SER A 222 10.96 -12.61 1.47
N VAL A 223 10.13 -13.56 1.05
CA VAL A 223 9.12 -13.40 0.00
C VAL A 223 7.78 -12.94 0.59
N SER A 224 7.02 -12.12 -0.15
CA SER A 224 5.64 -11.71 0.17
C SER A 224 4.64 -12.40 -0.76
N PRO A 225 4.26 -13.65 -0.49
CA PRO A 225 3.49 -14.50 -1.40
C PRO A 225 2.04 -14.03 -1.53
N GLN A 226 1.57 -13.82 -2.76
CA GLN A 226 0.18 -13.50 -3.05
C GLN A 226 -0.19 -13.75 -4.52
N GLY A 227 -1.31 -14.42 -4.76
CA GLY A 227 -1.80 -14.81 -6.09
C GLY A 227 -1.85 -16.32 -6.30
N TYR A 228 -2.17 -16.75 -7.53
CA TYR A 228 -2.34 -18.18 -7.85
C TYR A 228 -1.00 -18.90 -7.99
N LEU A 229 -0.85 -20.01 -7.27
CA LEU A 229 0.34 -20.87 -7.37
C LEU A 229 0.34 -21.66 -8.69
N LEU A 230 1.56 -21.90 -9.19
CA LEU A 230 1.84 -22.77 -10.34
C LEU A 230 2.80 -23.88 -9.92
N ALA A 231 2.69 -25.05 -10.55
CA ALA A 231 3.66 -26.12 -10.40
C ALA A 231 4.13 -26.64 -11.75
N ALA A 232 5.45 -26.82 -11.85
CA ALA A 232 6.10 -27.65 -12.85
C ALA A 232 6.65 -28.92 -12.17
N THR A 233 7.29 -29.83 -12.93
CA THR A 233 7.73 -31.14 -12.44
C THR A 233 8.46 -31.08 -11.09
N ASN A 234 9.45 -30.18 -10.94
CA ASN A 234 10.28 -30.06 -9.72
C ASN A 234 10.28 -28.65 -9.10
N ARG A 235 9.30 -27.79 -9.46
CA ARG A 235 9.25 -26.38 -9.00
C ARG A 235 7.82 -25.95 -8.68
N VAL A 236 7.71 -25.08 -7.68
CA VAL A 236 6.51 -24.28 -7.43
C VAL A 236 6.86 -22.82 -7.65
N PHE A 237 6.02 -22.11 -8.41
CA PHE A 237 6.14 -20.68 -8.65
C PHE A 237 5.09 -19.94 -7.84
N VAL A 238 5.55 -18.94 -7.10
CA VAL A 238 4.74 -18.20 -6.15
C VAL A 238 4.73 -16.75 -6.58
N PRO A 239 3.61 -16.22 -7.10
CA PRO A 239 3.49 -14.80 -7.35
C PRO A 239 3.64 -14.00 -6.05
N THR A 240 4.23 -12.81 -6.13
CA THR A 240 4.64 -12.04 -4.95
C THR A 240 4.12 -10.60 -5.01
N GLY A 241 2.95 -10.40 -5.63
CA GLY A 241 2.38 -9.08 -5.87
C GLY A 241 2.97 -8.38 -7.07
N ARG A 242 3.63 -7.25 -6.83
CA ARG A 242 4.20 -6.40 -7.89
C ARG A 242 5.56 -6.86 -8.42
N THR A 243 6.26 -7.73 -7.69
CA THR A 243 7.59 -8.21 -8.08
C THR A 243 7.50 -9.52 -8.86
N ALA A 244 8.63 -9.98 -9.40
CA ALA A 244 8.66 -11.22 -10.17
C ALA A 244 8.29 -12.42 -9.29
N PRO A 245 7.54 -13.39 -9.83
CA PRO A 245 7.24 -14.62 -9.10
C PRO A 245 8.51 -15.28 -8.59
N PHE A 246 8.42 -15.88 -7.41
CA PHE A 246 9.54 -16.53 -6.74
C PHE A 246 9.45 -18.05 -6.91
N MET A 247 10.58 -18.69 -7.15
CA MET A 247 10.67 -20.13 -7.34
C MET A 247 11.02 -20.84 -6.04
N PHE A 248 10.36 -21.97 -5.81
CA PHE A 248 10.64 -22.89 -4.73
C PHE A 248 10.84 -24.30 -5.28
N ASP A 249 11.67 -25.08 -4.61
CA ASP A 249 11.70 -26.52 -4.81
C ASP A 249 10.34 -27.13 -4.45
N ARG A 250 9.85 -28.07 -5.25
CA ARG A 250 8.50 -28.60 -5.06
C ARG A 250 8.34 -29.44 -3.79
N ASP A 251 9.32 -30.28 -3.49
CA ASP A 251 9.19 -31.27 -2.42
C ASP A 251 9.66 -30.70 -1.07
N THR A 252 10.68 -29.85 -1.10
CA THR A 252 11.26 -29.24 0.11
C THR A 252 10.76 -27.83 0.40
N LEU A 253 10.10 -27.17 -0.55
CA LEU A 253 9.73 -25.75 -0.48
C LEU A 253 10.92 -24.82 -0.16
N GLU A 254 12.14 -25.22 -0.48
CA GLU A 254 13.33 -24.38 -0.33
C GLU A 254 13.42 -23.33 -1.44
N PRO A 255 13.76 -22.07 -1.12
CA PRO A 255 13.81 -20.98 -2.11
C PRO A 255 14.88 -21.23 -3.19
N LYS A 256 14.55 -20.91 -4.44
CA LYS A 256 15.45 -21.05 -5.61
C LYS A 256 15.73 -19.73 -6.36
N GLY A 257 15.14 -18.61 -5.90
CA GLY A 257 15.33 -17.28 -6.49
C GLY A 257 14.09 -16.77 -7.21
N ALA A 258 14.10 -15.49 -7.56
CA ALA A 258 13.02 -14.88 -8.35
C ALA A 258 13.19 -15.19 -9.84
N LEU A 259 12.08 -15.27 -10.56
CA LEU A 259 12.10 -15.24 -12.02
C LEU A 259 12.70 -13.90 -12.51
N PRO A 260 13.33 -13.89 -13.71
CA PRO A 260 13.78 -12.66 -14.33
C PRO A 260 12.57 -11.81 -14.74
N GLY A 261 12.79 -10.51 -14.84
CA GLY A 261 11.82 -9.59 -15.40
C GLY A 261 11.20 -8.60 -14.42
N PRO A 262 10.44 -7.63 -14.93
CA PRO A 262 9.77 -6.58 -14.16
C PRO A 262 8.72 -7.07 -13.15
N GLY A 263 8.16 -8.27 -13.33
CA GLY A 263 7.31 -8.97 -12.36
C GLY A 263 5.80 -8.85 -12.51
N GLY A 264 5.04 -9.08 -11.43
CA GLY A 264 3.58 -9.02 -11.41
C GLY A 264 2.91 -10.29 -10.86
N ALA A 265 1.60 -10.21 -10.60
CA ALA A 265 0.86 -11.31 -9.99
C ALA A 265 0.31 -12.32 -11.01
N TYR A 266 0.36 -12.03 -12.31
CA TYR A 266 -0.04 -12.95 -13.35
C TYR A 266 1.13 -13.82 -13.78
N ALA A 267 0.92 -15.13 -13.72
CA ALA A 267 1.82 -16.13 -14.27
C ALA A 267 1.02 -17.36 -14.74
N VAL A 268 1.49 -18.02 -15.79
CA VAL A 268 0.93 -19.27 -16.33
C VAL A 268 2.07 -20.20 -16.76
N LEU A 269 1.82 -21.52 -16.78
CA LEU A 269 2.73 -22.51 -17.31
C LEU A 269 2.27 -22.88 -18.73
N ALA A 270 3.12 -22.64 -19.72
CA ALA A 270 2.91 -22.98 -21.12
C ALA A 270 3.86 -24.11 -21.51
N ASP A 271 3.46 -25.37 -21.30
CA ASP A 271 4.15 -26.65 -21.58
C ASP A 271 5.65 -26.73 -21.23
N ASP A 272 6.48 -25.97 -21.95
CA ASP A 272 7.94 -25.86 -21.85
C ASP A 272 8.42 -24.60 -21.11
N ALA A 273 7.53 -23.73 -20.61
CA ALA A 273 7.92 -22.46 -20.00
C ALA A 273 6.97 -21.89 -18.96
N VAL A 274 7.51 -21.03 -18.11
CA VAL A 274 6.72 -20.15 -17.24
C VAL A 274 6.64 -18.78 -17.89
N VAL A 275 5.42 -18.29 -18.04
CA VAL A 275 5.12 -16.96 -18.55
C VAL A 275 4.67 -16.08 -17.41
N SER A 276 5.25 -14.89 -17.24
CA SER A 276 4.85 -13.94 -16.19
C SER A 276 4.84 -12.51 -16.71
N GLY A 277 4.08 -11.62 -16.06
CA GLY A 277 4.00 -10.21 -16.46
C GLY A 277 2.60 -9.62 -16.23
N PRO A 278 2.23 -8.49 -16.86
CA PRO A 278 3.01 -7.69 -17.80
C PRO A 278 4.10 -6.78 -17.19
N GLY A 279 4.47 -6.96 -15.92
CA GLY A 279 5.53 -6.15 -15.32
C GLY A 279 5.17 -4.70 -15.05
N ARG A 280 6.13 -4.01 -14.45
CA ARG A 280 6.11 -2.61 -14.03
C ARG A 280 6.42 -1.57 -15.12
N SER A 281 7.11 -1.93 -16.21
CA SER A 281 7.80 -0.97 -17.09
C SER A 281 7.05 -0.59 -18.38
N SER A 282 6.23 -1.48 -18.93
CA SER A 282 5.42 -1.19 -20.13
C SER A 282 3.94 -1.51 -19.94
N GLY A 283 3.61 -2.40 -18.99
CA GLY A 283 2.24 -2.92 -18.85
C GLY A 283 1.76 -3.65 -20.10
N ASN A 284 2.67 -4.08 -20.98
CA ASN A 284 2.40 -4.76 -22.25
C ASN A 284 3.55 -5.69 -22.68
N GLN A 285 4.21 -6.35 -21.73
CA GLN A 285 5.27 -7.32 -22.02
C GLN A 285 5.17 -8.53 -21.07
N LEU A 286 5.14 -9.72 -21.63
CA LEU A 286 5.24 -10.98 -20.90
C LEU A 286 6.65 -11.56 -21.03
N ASP A 287 7.22 -11.97 -19.91
CA ASP A 287 8.51 -12.64 -19.83
C ASP A 287 8.29 -14.16 -19.90
N TYR A 288 9.05 -14.83 -20.76
CA TYR A 288 8.99 -16.27 -21.00
C TYR A 288 10.31 -16.90 -20.51
N ALA A 289 10.23 -17.75 -19.49
CA ALA A 289 11.39 -18.32 -18.81
C ALA A 289 11.36 -19.85 -18.77
N ASP A 290 12.54 -20.46 -18.79
CA ASP A 290 12.70 -21.90 -18.59
C ASP A 290 12.21 -22.29 -17.18
N PRO A 291 11.34 -23.30 -17.04
CA PRO A 291 10.71 -23.63 -15.76
C PRO A 291 11.65 -24.40 -14.82
N ALA A 292 12.75 -24.97 -15.31
CA ALA A 292 13.71 -25.69 -14.49
C ALA A 292 14.81 -24.77 -13.94
N THR A 293 15.33 -23.89 -14.80
CA THR A 293 16.45 -22.97 -14.48
C THR A 293 15.99 -21.57 -14.10
N GLY A 294 14.81 -21.14 -14.56
CA GLY A 294 14.33 -19.76 -14.46
C GLY A 294 15.00 -18.80 -15.44
N GLU A 295 15.82 -19.28 -16.38
CA GLU A 295 16.51 -18.41 -17.33
C GLU A 295 15.53 -17.79 -18.33
N ALA A 296 15.71 -16.49 -18.62
CA ALA A 296 14.90 -15.79 -19.61
C ALA A 296 15.18 -16.33 -21.02
N VAL A 297 14.13 -16.77 -21.72
CA VAL A 297 14.24 -17.34 -23.07
C VAL A 297 13.79 -16.32 -24.12
N ALA A 298 12.66 -15.65 -23.88
CA ALA A 298 12.08 -14.68 -24.81
C ALA A 298 11.15 -13.70 -24.08
N THR A 299 10.71 -12.67 -24.81
CA THR A 299 9.64 -11.78 -24.39
C THR A 299 8.57 -11.70 -25.47
N PHE A 300 7.32 -11.53 -25.03
CA PHE A 300 6.16 -11.42 -25.91
C PHE A 300 5.43 -10.10 -25.62
N PRO A 301 4.93 -9.40 -26.64
CA PRO A 301 4.05 -8.26 -26.41
C PRO A 301 2.71 -8.75 -25.85
N GLY A 302 2.17 -8.05 -24.86
CA GLY A 302 0.86 -8.39 -24.31
C GLY A 302 0.79 -8.34 -22.80
N ILE A 303 -0.42 -8.61 -22.31
CA ILE A 303 -0.79 -8.68 -20.89
C ILE A 303 -1.26 -10.08 -20.47
N ARG A 304 -1.64 -10.93 -21.43
CA ARG A 304 -1.99 -12.34 -21.22
C ARG A 304 -1.58 -13.19 -22.41
N MET A 305 -1.36 -14.48 -22.14
CA MET A 305 -1.01 -15.49 -23.14
C MET A 305 -1.75 -16.79 -22.83
N LEU A 306 -2.29 -17.41 -23.88
CA LEU A 306 -2.69 -18.83 -23.90
C LEU A 306 -1.83 -19.56 -24.92
N VAL A 307 -1.55 -20.83 -24.68
CA VAL A 307 -0.72 -21.65 -25.58
C VAL A 307 -1.44 -22.95 -25.90
N ASP A 308 -1.72 -23.17 -27.19
CA ASP A 308 -2.25 -24.44 -27.69
C ASP A 308 -1.26 -25.06 -28.69
N GLY A 309 -0.51 -26.07 -28.25
CA GLY A 309 0.52 -26.70 -29.06
C GLY A 309 1.58 -25.68 -29.51
N ASN A 310 1.70 -25.46 -30.83
CA ASN A 310 2.67 -24.51 -31.39
C ASN A 310 2.10 -23.09 -31.61
N ILE A 311 0.84 -22.83 -31.27
CA ILE A 311 0.24 -21.50 -31.42
C ILE A 311 0.17 -20.82 -30.05
N ALA A 312 0.63 -19.56 -29.99
CA ALA A 312 0.40 -18.70 -28.84
C ALA A 312 -0.62 -17.62 -29.18
N TYR A 313 -1.61 -17.46 -28.32
CA TYR A 313 -2.62 -16.42 -28.40
C TYR A 313 -2.27 -15.33 -27.40
N LEU A 314 -2.11 -14.10 -27.89
CA LEU A 314 -1.72 -12.95 -27.08
C LEU A 314 -2.85 -11.95 -27.01
N GLN A 315 -3.08 -11.42 -25.82
CA GLN A 315 -3.95 -10.27 -25.58
C GLN A 315 -3.09 -9.11 -25.10
N SER A 316 -3.11 -7.99 -25.81
CA SER A 316 -2.52 -6.71 -25.39
C SER A 316 -3.62 -5.77 -24.87
N LYS A 317 -3.34 -4.47 -24.68
CA LYS A 317 -4.39 -3.48 -24.36
C LYS A 317 -5.28 -3.12 -25.56
N GLU A 318 -4.79 -3.32 -26.78
CA GLU A 318 -5.38 -2.79 -28.01
C GLU A 318 -5.67 -3.87 -29.06
N GLU A 319 -5.15 -5.08 -28.88
CA GLU A 319 -5.29 -6.17 -29.85
C GLU A 319 -5.31 -7.55 -29.20
N VAL A 320 -5.85 -8.50 -29.96
CA VAL A 320 -5.70 -9.94 -29.75
C VAL A 320 -5.09 -10.55 -30.99
N SER A 321 -4.19 -11.53 -30.83
CA SER A 321 -3.45 -12.11 -31.93
C SER A 321 -3.16 -13.60 -31.72
N ALA A 322 -2.92 -14.31 -32.82
CA ALA A 322 -2.33 -15.64 -32.81
C ALA A 322 -0.98 -15.62 -33.51
N LEU A 323 -0.01 -16.35 -32.96
CA LEU A 323 1.35 -16.40 -33.47
C LEU A 323 1.88 -17.84 -33.54
N ASP A 324 2.74 -18.13 -34.51
CA ASP A 324 3.56 -19.34 -34.55
C ASP A 324 4.66 -19.24 -33.49
N ARG A 325 4.42 -19.86 -32.33
CA ARG A 325 5.27 -19.77 -31.15
C ARG A 325 6.66 -20.33 -31.41
N GLY A 326 6.76 -21.50 -32.04
CA GLY A 326 8.03 -22.16 -32.34
C GLY A 326 8.92 -21.31 -33.23
N ARG A 327 8.38 -20.78 -34.33
CA ARG A 327 9.12 -19.89 -35.23
C ARG A 327 9.51 -18.59 -34.54
N TYR A 328 8.61 -17.99 -33.76
CA TYR A 328 8.91 -16.76 -33.02
C TYR A 328 10.05 -16.95 -32.02
N LEU A 329 10.06 -18.05 -31.27
CA LEU A 329 11.15 -18.38 -30.34
C LEU A 329 12.48 -18.58 -31.07
N GLU A 330 12.48 -19.24 -32.22
CA GLU A 330 13.70 -19.42 -33.04
C GLU A 330 14.26 -18.06 -33.50
N VAL A 331 13.42 -17.22 -34.10
CA VAL A 331 13.82 -15.90 -34.59
C VAL A 331 14.22 -14.99 -33.42
N SER A 332 13.53 -15.06 -32.28
CA SER A 332 13.84 -14.27 -31.08
C SER A 332 15.22 -14.63 -30.52
N ARG A 333 15.59 -15.92 -30.48
CA ARG A 333 16.95 -16.34 -30.08
C ARG A 333 18.01 -15.78 -31.01
N GLN A 334 17.78 -15.84 -32.33
CA GLN A 334 18.70 -15.27 -33.32
C GLN A 334 18.83 -13.75 -33.15
N LEU A 335 17.70 -13.05 -32.97
CA LEU A 335 17.66 -11.60 -32.75
C LEU A 335 18.40 -11.20 -31.48
N ASN A 336 18.19 -11.91 -30.37
CA ASN A 336 18.88 -11.66 -29.11
C ASN A 336 20.40 -11.84 -29.24
N ALA A 337 20.84 -12.90 -29.93
CA ALA A 337 22.27 -13.11 -30.21
C ALA A 337 22.87 -11.97 -31.04
N ARG A 338 22.20 -11.53 -32.11
CA ARG A 338 22.68 -10.42 -32.96
C ARG A 338 22.65 -9.08 -32.25
N ASN A 339 21.65 -8.83 -31.39
CA ASN A 339 21.61 -7.63 -30.56
C ASN A 339 22.70 -7.61 -29.48
N ALA A 340 23.14 -8.77 -28.98
CA ALA A 340 24.27 -8.85 -28.06
C ALA A 340 25.59 -8.55 -28.78
N GLU A 341 25.78 -9.11 -29.98
CA GLU A 341 26.94 -8.83 -30.85
C GLU A 341 27.01 -7.35 -31.24
N LEU A 342 25.89 -6.76 -31.66
CA LEU A 342 25.77 -5.35 -32.00
C LEU A 342 26.16 -4.46 -30.81
N ARG A 343 25.70 -4.78 -29.59
CA ARG A 343 26.06 -4.05 -28.37
C ARG A 343 27.57 -4.08 -28.10
N GLU A 344 28.22 -5.22 -28.29
CA GLU A 344 29.67 -5.33 -28.11
C GLU A 344 30.44 -4.56 -29.20
N LEU A 345 30.02 -4.59 -30.47
CA LEU A 345 30.64 -3.77 -31.52
C LEU A 345 30.50 -2.26 -31.25
N VAL A 346 29.31 -1.80 -30.83
CA VAL A 346 29.09 -0.39 -30.45
C VAL A 346 29.97 0.00 -29.26
N LYS A 347 30.14 -0.88 -28.28
CA LYS A 347 31.04 -0.66 -27.14
C LYS A 347 32.50 -0.58 -27.58
N GLN A 348 32.95 -1.46 -28.46
CA GLN A 348 34.29 -1.41 -29.05
C GLN A 348 34.52 -0.10 -29.82
N GLN A 349 33.54 0.33 -30.63
CA GLN A 349 33.62 1.59 -31.39
C GLN A 349 33.75 2.81 -30.47
N LYS A 350 33.00 2.83 -29.35
CA LYS A 350 33.08 3.89 -28.33
C LYS A 350 34.43 3.89 -27.57
N ALA A 351 35.05 2.74 -27.41
CA ALA A 351 36.35 2.60 -26.74
C ALA A 351 37.53 2.95 -27.65
N LEU A 352 37.34 2.93 -28.97
CA LEU A 352 38.39 3.21 -29.94
C LEU A 352 38.69 4.73 -30.01
N PRO A 353 39.97 5.17 -30.03
CA PRO A 353 40.31 6.59 -30.17
C PRO A 353 39.73 7.19 -31.44
N LYS A 354 39.18 8.41 -31.38
CA LYS A 354 38.61 9.11 -32.55
C LYS A 354 39.63 9.39 -33.67
N SER A 355 40.93 9.28 -33.37
CA SER A 355 42.02 9.42 -34.33
C SER A 355 42.25 8.17 -35.19
N ASP A 356 41.72 7.00 -34.81
CA ASP A 356 41.80 5.76 -35.59
C ASP A 356 40.62 5.69 -36.58
N THR A 357 40.73 6.44 -37.67
CA THR A 357 39.67 6.54 -38.68
C THR A 357 39.37 5.22 -39.38
N ALA A 358 40.39 4.40 -39.67
CA ALA A 358 40.22 3.10 -40.32
C ALA A 358 39.50 2.09 -39.42
N GLY A 359 39.84 2.04 -38.12
CA GLY A 359 39.14 1.20 -37.15
C GLY A 359 37.71 1.66 -36.88
N GLN A 360 37.48 2.99 -36.83
CA GLN A 360 36.14 3.58 -36.71
C GLN A 360 35.24 3.24 -37.91
N GLU A 361 35.76 3.33 -39.14
CA GLU A 361 35.02 2.99 -40.37
C GLU A 361 34.71 1.48 -40.46
N SER A 362 35.67 0.62 -40.11
CA SER A 362 35.48 -0.83 -40.09
C SER A 362 34.38 -1.27 -39.11
N LEU A 363 34.42 -0.74 -37.87
CA LEU A 363 33.38 -1.01 -36.88
C LEU A 363 32.03 -0.42 -37.28
N ALA A 364 32.00 0.78 -37.89
CA ALA A 364 30.77 1.38 -38.41
C ALA A 364 30.12 0.51 -39.50
N ALA A 365 30.92 -0.05 -40.42
CA ALA A 365 30.42 -0.96 -41.45
C ALA A 365 29.88 -2.28 -40.84
N GLY A 366 30.58 -2.85 -39.84
CA GLY A 366 30.12 -4.03 -39.11
C GLY A 366 28.81 -3.79 -38.34
N ILE A 367 28.69 -2.62 -37.68
CA ILE A 367 27.47 -2.16 -37.02
C ILE A 367 26.33 -2.06 -38.04
N ALA A 368 26.52 -1.37 -39.17
CA ALA A 368 25.50 -1.22 -40.19
C ALA A 368 25.03 -2.56 -40.79
N GLY A 369 25.95 -3.52 -40.97
CA GLY A 369 25.62 -4.87 -41.43
C GLY A 369 24.77 -5.66 -40.42
N LEU A 370 25.13 -5.58 -39.13
CA LEU A 370 24.34 -6.20 -38.06
C LEU A 370 22.99 -5.50 -37.88
N GLU A 371 22.91 -4.18 -37.98
CA GLU A 371 21.65 -3.42 -37.95
C GLU A 371 20.71 -3.88 -39.08
N GLY A 372 21.23 -4.10 -40.29
CA GLY A 372 20.46 -4.67 -41.39
C GLY A 372 19.95 -6.09 -41.10
N THR A 373 20.78 -6.93 -40.48
CA THR A 373 20.39 -8.29 -40.06
C THR A 373 19.32 -8.26 -38.97
N VAL A 374 19.48 -7.38 -37.97
CA VAL A 374 18.52 -7.14 -36.89
C VAL A 374 17.17 -6.67 -37.46
N ALA A 375 17.18 -5.72 -38.39
CA ALA A 375 15.97 -5.26 -39.07
C ALA A 375 15.29 -6.37 -39.88
N GLY A 376 16.06 -7.27 -40.49
CA GLY A 376 15.54 -8.48 -41.15
C GLY A 376 14.84 -9.41 -40.17
N LEU A 377 15.51 -9.76 -39.07
CA LEU A 377 14.96 -10.61 -38.02
C LEU A 377 13.72 -10.00 -37.34
N GLN A 378 13.66 -8.67 -37.20
CA GLN A 378 12.46 -7.97 -36.74
C GLN A 378 11.27 -8.14 -37.69
N LYS A 379 11.51 -8.12 -39.01
CA LYS A 379 10.47 -8.45 -40.01
C LYS A 379 10.06 -9.92 -39.95
N ASP A 380 11.00 -10.82 -39.69
CA ASP A 380 10.71 -12.25 -39.54
C ASP A 380 9.87 -12.53 -38.28
N LEU A 381 10.10 -11.80 -37.18
CA LEU A 381 9.22 -11.85 -36.00
C LEU A 381 7.80 -11.38 -36.35
N GLU A 382 7.68 -10.30 -37.11
CA GLU A 382 6.39 -9.79 -37.57
C GLU A 382 5.66 -10.81 -38.46
N ALA A 383 6.39 -11.55 -39.29
CA ALA A 383 5.85 -12.61 -40.13
C ALA A 383 5.43 -13.88 -39.37
N CYS A 384 5.70 -13.97 -38.05
CA CYS A 384 5.23 -15.08 -37.22
C CYS A 384 3.76 -14.97 -36.82
N TYR A 385 3.15 -13.78 -36.97
CA TYR A 385 1.74 -13.59 -36.63
C TYR A 385 0.84 -14.20 -37.71
N LEU A 386 -0.04 -15.10 -37.27
CA LEU A 386 -1.02 -15.78 -38.13
C LEU A 386 -2.19 -14.85 -38.44
N TRP A 387 -2.65 -14.12 -37.42
CA TRP A 387 -3.66 -13.09 -37.54
C TRP A 387 -3.57 -12.12 -36.34
N ARG A 388 -4.09 -10.90 -36.54
CA ARG A 388 -4.29 -9.90 -35.48
C ARG A 388 -5.63 -9.22 -35.65
N LYS A 389 -6.29 -8.92 -34.54
CA LYS A 389 -7.58 -8.22 -34.51
C LYS A 389 -7.55 -7.12 -33.45
N PRO A 390 -8.06 -5.92 -33.75
CA PRO A 390 -8.18 -4.87 -32.76
C PRO A 390 -9.15 -5.31 -31.65
N MET A 391 -8.85 -4.93 -30.43
CA MET A 391 -9.67 -5.19 -29.26
C MET A 391 -9.62 -4.01 -28.30
N ALA A 392 -10.77 -3.43 -28.00
CA ALA A 392 -10.88 -2.38 -27.00
C ALA A 392 -11.15 -2.98 -25.61
N ASN A 393 -10.48 -2.47 -24.58
CA ASN A 393 -10.70 -2.78 -23.17
C ASN A 393 -10.66 -4.29 -22.81
N PRO A 394 -9.57 -5.01 -23.10
CA PRO A 394 -9.40 -6.41 -22.73
C PRO A 394 -9.12 -6.62 -21.24
N TYR A 395 -9.80 -7.60 -20.63
CA TYR A 395 -9.65 -7.91 -19.21
C TYR A 395 -9.37 -9.40 -18.91
N SER A 396 -9.86 -10.33 -19.72
CA SER A 396 -9.63 -11.78 -19.59
C SER A 396 -9.66 -12.50 -20.94
N MET A 397 -9.10 -13.71 -20.98
CA MET A 397 -9.01 -14.55 -22.19
C MET A 397 -8.96 -16.03 -21.79
N ILE A 398 -9.83 -16.86 -22.38
CA ILE A 398 -9.81 -18.34 -22.29
C ILE A 398 -10.11 -18.96 -23.66
N MET A 399 -9.89 -20.26 -23.80
CA MET A 399 -10.29 -21.04 -24.98
C MET A 399 -11.16 -22.23 -24.58
N ALA A 400 -12.20 -22.51 -25.37
CA ALA A 400 -12.96 -23.75 -25.30
C ALA A 400 -13.15 -24.31 -26.72
N GLY A 401 -12.63 -25.50 -26.97
CA GLY A 401 -12.64 -26.11 -28.30
C GLY A 401 -11.82 -25.28 -29.29
N ASP A 402 -12.47 -24.77 -30.34
CA ASP A 402 -11.85 -23.92 -31.37
C ASP A 402 -12.16 -22.41 -31.21
N THR A 403 -12.75 -22.01 -30.08
CA THR A 403 -13.21 -20.63 -29.84
C THR A 403 -12.47 -19.98 -28.68
N LEU A 404 -11.90 -18.80 -28.93
CA LEU A 404 -11.31 -17.89 -27.94
C LEU A 404 -12.39 -16.97 -27.38
N PHE A 405 -12.62 -17.03 -26.07
CA PHE A 405 -13.52 -16.11 -25.38
C PHE A 405 -12.73 -14.99 -24.72
N LEU A 406 -13.15 -13.75 -25.00
CA LEU A 406 -12.48 -12.53 -24.59
C LEU A 406 -13.42 -11.69 -23.73
N GLY A 407 -13.01 -11.41 -22.49
CA GLY A 407 -13.74 -10.55 -21.58
C GLY A 407 -13.43 -9.09 -21.88
N GLY A 408 -14.47 -8.32 -22.26
CA GLY A 408 -14.40 -6.89 -22.51
C GLY A 408 -15.08 -6.06 -21.43
N GLU A 409 -15.38 -4.82 -21.76
CA GLU A 409 -16.30 -3.97 -21.01
C GLU A 409 -17.71 -4.18 -21.56
N ASP A 410 -18.65 -4.47 -20.66
CA ASP A 410 -20.06 -4.72 -20.94
C ASP A 410 -20.35 -5.92 -21.87
N SER A 411 -19.34 -6.73 -22.23
CA SER A 411 -19.51 -7.85 -23.17
C SER A 411 -18.42 -8.92 -23.06
N VAL A 412 -18.75 -10.10 -23.58
CA VAL A 412 -17.82 -11.20 -23.90
C VAL A 412 -17.90 -11.48 -25.39
N THR A 413 -16.74 -11.60 -26.05
CA THR A 413 -16.65 -11.87 -27.49
C THR A 413 -15.99 -13.22 -27.73
N GLY A 414 -16.60 -14.05 -28.58
CA GLY A 414 -16.04 -15.32 -29.05
C GLY A 414 -15.41 -15.16 -30.43
N LEU A 415 -14.12 -15.46 -30.56
CA LEU A 415 -13.38 -15.46 -31.83
C LEU A 415 -13.00 -16.89 -32.21
N ARG A 416 -13.10 -17.24 -33.49
CA ARG A 416 -12.55 -18.51 -33.97
C ARG A 416 -11.03 -18.46 -33.89
N ALA A 417 -10.43 -19.48 -33.26
CA ALA A 417 -8.99 -19.50 -32.98
C ALA A 417 -8.12 -19.58 -34.25
N SER A 418 -8.65 -20.07 -35.37
CA SER A 418 -7.90 -20.24 -36.63
C SER A 418 -7.67 -18.94 -37.41
N ASP A 419 -8.59 -17.99 -37.36
CA ASP A 419 -8.58 -16.77 -38.20
C ASP A 419 -8.91 -15.47 -37.44
N GLY A 420 -9.31 -15.58 -36.17
CA GLY A 420 -9.70 -14.46 -35.32
C GLY A 420 -11.06 -13.83 -35.70
N GLU A 421 -11.86 -14.48 -36.55
CA GLU A 421 -13.19 -13.96 -36.90
C GLU A 421 -14.15 -14.08 -35.73
N ALA A 422 -14.93 -13.03 -35.49
CA ALA A 422 -15.92 -13.02 -34.43
C ALA A 422 -17.09 -13.97 -34.78
N VAL A 423 -17.29 -14.98 -33.95
CA VAL A 423 -18.34 -16.01 -34.13
C VAL A 423 -19.49 -15.83 -33.15
N TRP A 424 -19.29 -15.08 -32.07
CA TRP A 424 -20.30 -14.86 -31.03
C TRP A 424 -20.01 -13.63 -30.19
N ARG A 425 -21.06 -13.06 -29.60
CA ARG A 425 -20.99 -11.99 -28.61
C ARG A 425 -22.13 -12.15 -27.60
N GLY A 426 -21.81 -12.01 -26.32
CA GLY A 426 -22.75 -11.92 -25.21
C GLY A 426 -22.59 -10.61 -24.47
N GLU A 427 -23.71 -10.05 -24.00
CA GLU A 427 -23.72 -8.81 -23.22
C GLU A 427 -23.62 -9.14 -21.71
N THR A 428 -22.76 -8.44 -20.99
CA THR A 428 -22.45 -8.70 -19.57
C THR A 428 -21.97 -7.42 -18.89
N PRO A 429 -22.72 -6.81 -17.96
CA PRO A 429 -22.35 -5.51 -17.37
C PRO A 429 -20.98 -5.49 -16.68
N GLY A 430 -20.21 -4.43 -16.94
CA GLY A 430 -18.92 -4.14 -16.34
C GLY A 430 -17.73 -4.82 -17.00
N LYS A 431 -16.57 -4.71 -16.35
CA LYS A 431 -15.29 -5.26 -16.79
C LYS A 431 -15.19 -6.75 -16.43
N ILE A 432 -15.05 -7.61 -17.43
CA ILE A 432 -15.07 -9.07 -17.27
C ILE A 432 -13.66 -9.61 -16.97
N TYR A 433 -13.36 -9.76 -15.69
CA TYR A 433 -12.07 -10.30 -15.22
C TYR A 433 -12.07 -11.83 -15.06
N GLY A 434 -13.24 -12.46 -14.92
CA GLY A 434 -13.37 -13.91 -14.74
C GLY A 434 -14.08 -14.56 -15.91
N LEU A 435 -13.47 -15.60 -16.49
CA LEU A 435 -14.07 -16.50 -17.48
C LEU A 435 -13.76 -17.95 -17.11
N SER A 436 -14.72 -18.84 -17.31
CA SER A 436 -14.53 -20.30 -17.29
C SER A 436 -15.52 -20.97 -18.26
N ALA A 437 -15.17 -22.15 -18.77
CA ALA A 437 -16.02 -22.91 -19.67
C ALA A 437 -16.03 -24.38 -19.23
N ALA A 438 -17.22 -24.94 -18.98
CA ALA A 438 -17.37 -26.32 -18.53
C ALA A 438 -18.76 -26.84 -18.82
N ASN A 439 -18.86 -28.13 -19.14
CA ASN A 439 -20.11 -28.87 -19.23
C ASN A 439 -21.19 -28.15 -20.08
N GLY A 440 -20.77 -27.70 -21.26
CA GLY A 440 -21.59 -27.05 -22.29
C GLY A 440 -21.95 -25.60 -21.99
N ARG A 441 -21.29 -24.97 -21.01
CA ARG A 441 -21.59 -23.61 -20.55
C ARG A 441 -20.35 -22.73 -20.50
N LEU A 442 -20.56 -21.43 -20.69
CA LEU A 442 -19.59 -20.37 -20.46
C LEU A 442 -20.05 -19.52 -19.28
N PHE A 443 -19.16 -19.29 -18.32
CA PHE A 443 -19.39 -18.42 -17.18
C PHE A 443 -18.55 -17.16 -17.28
N ALA A 444 -19.16 -15.99 -17.04
CA ALA A 444 -18.50 -14.70 -17.07
C ALA A 444 -18.78 -13.91 -15.79
N SER A 445 -17.72 -13.43 -15.12
CA SER A 445 -17.81 -12.65 -13.88
C SER A 445 -17.13 -11.30 -14.04
N SER A 446 -17.83 -10.26 -13.59
CA SER A 446 -17.35 -8.87 -13.66
C SER A 446 -16.99 -8.32 -12.29
N HIS A 447 -16.26 -7.21 -12.28
CA HIS A 447 -15.99 -6.43 -11.06
C HIS A 447 -17.23 -5.88 -10.34
N LEU A 448 -18.41 -5.97 -10.95
CA LEU A 448 -19.67 -5.59 -10.30
C LEU A 448 -20.23 -6.72 -9.43
N GLY A 449 -19.73 -7.95 -9.59
CA GLY A 449 -20.12 -9.14 -8.81
C GLY A 449 -20.96 -10.19 -9.53
N PRO A 450 -21.93 -9.86 -10.40
CA PRO A 450 -22.72 -10.88 -11.07
C PRO A 450 -21.90 -11.93 -11.83
N ILE A 451 -22.37 -13.18 -11.79
CA ILE A 451 -21.86 -14.30 -12.58
C ILE A 451 -22.92 -14.66 -13.61
N HIS A 452 -22.60 -14.48 -14.89
CA HIS A 452 -23.47 -14.77 -16.01
C HIS A 452 -23.14 -16.15 -16.57
N CYS A 453 -24.17 -16.96 -16.83
CA CYS A 453 -24.06 -18.25 -17.50
C CYS A 453 -24.67 -18.17 -18.90
N PHE A 454 -23.90 -18.63 -19.88
CA PHE A 454 -24.33 -18.82 -21.27
C PHE A 454 -24.24 -20.31 -21.62
N GLY A 455 -25.18 -20.81 -22.42
CA GLY A 455 -25.25 -22.23 -22.80
C GLY A 455 -26.16 -22.44 -24.00
N ALA A 456 -26.55 -23.69 -24.24
CA ALA A 456 -27.52 -24.01 -25.29
C ALA A 456 -28.86 -23.28 -25.07
N ALA A 457 -29.50 -22.83 -26.15
CA ALA A 457 -30.81 -22.18 -26.08
C ALA A 457 -31.86 -23.13 -25.48
N GLY A 458 -32.44 -22.74 -24.33
CA GLY A 458 -33.31 -23.63 -23.56
C GLY A 458 -34.43 -22.98 -22.75
N GLY A 459 -34.66 -21.67 -22.88
CA GLY A 459 -35.69 -20.93 -22.15
C GLY A 459 -35.35 -19.44 -21.96
N GLU A 460 -36.18 -18.72 -21.22
CA GLU A 460 -35.90 -17.33 -20.80
C GLU A 460 -34.82 -17.31 -19.72
N ALA A 461 -33.87 -16.38 -19.84
CA ALA A 461 -32.77 -16.25 -18.89
C ALA A 461 -33.28 -15.84 -17.51
N LYS A 462 -32.84 -16.56 -16.46
CA LYS A 462 -33.27 -16.27 -15.08
C LYS A 462 -32.25 -15.45 -14.32
N THR A 463 -32.70 -14.45 -13.57
CA THR A 463 -31.84 -13.77 -12.58
C THR A 463 -32.09 -14.39 -11.21
N VAL A 464 -31.03 -14.93 -10.61
CA VAL A 464 -31.05 -15.53 -9.27
C VAL A 464 -30.31 -14.60 -8.33
N ALA A 465 -31.00 -14.16 -7.28
CA ALA A 465 -30.42 -13.35 -6.23
C ALA A 465 -30.87 -13.88 -4.85
N PRO A 466 -30.02 -13.77 -3.81
CA PRO A 466 -30.44 -14.09 -2.45
C PRO A 466 -31.66 -13.26 -2.05
N ALA A 467 -32.65 -13.89 -1.40
CA ALA A 467 -33.81 -13.17 -0.87
C ALA A 467 -33.38 -12.12 0.17
N ARG A 468 -34.00 -10.94 0.11
CA ARG A 468 -33.89 -9.90 1.15
C ARG A 468 -34.92 -10.17 2.23
N GLU A 469 -34.57 -11.05 3.16
CA GLU A 469 -35.40 -11.34 4.32
C GLU A 469 -34.85 -10.60 5.54
N ASN A 470 -35.75 -10.07 6.37
CA ASN A 470 -35.38 -9.68 7.72
C ASN A 470 -35.35 -10.95 8.57
N PRO A 471 -34.16 -11.44 8.98
CA PRO A 471 -34.06 -12.70 9.69
C PRO A 471 -34.53 -12.60 11.15
N TRP A 472 -34.75 -11.38 11.65
CA TRP A 472 -35.12 -11.12 13.04
C TRP A 472 -36.60 -10.76 13.18
N SER A 473 -37.19 -11.21 14.29
CA SER A 473 -38.55 -10.82 14.68
C SER A 473 -38.60 -9.32 15.06
N PRO A 474 -39.72 -8.61 14.83
CA PRO A 474 -39.81 -7.16 15.07
C PRO A 474 -39.51 -6.70 16.50
N GLU A 475 -39.95 -7.46 17.51
CA GLU A 475 -39.75 -7.09 18.92
C GLU A 475 -38.28 -7.19 19.37
N PRO A 476 -37.57 -8.33 19.19
CA PRO A 476 -36.13 -8.41 19.46
C PRO A 476 -35.32 -7.35 18.72
N LEU A 477 -35.63 -7.11 17.45
CA LEU A 477 -34.93 -6.10 16.66
C LEU A 477 -35.13 -4.68 17.22
N LYS A 478 -36.33 -4.35 17.68
CA LYS A 478 -36.62 -3.07 18.33
C LYS A 478 -35.87 -2.90 19.65
N ALA A 479 -35.77 -3.96 20.45
CA ALA A 479 -35.01 -3.96 21.70
C ALA A 479 -33.51 -3.76 21.43
N ALA A 480 -32.95 -4.51 20.47
CA ALA A 480 -31.58 -4.36 20.01
C ALA A 480 -31.28 -2.93 19.52
N GLY A 481 -32.22 -2.33 18.76
CA GLY A 481 -32.11 -0.96 18.27
C GLY A 481 -32.05 0.08 19.38
N GLY A 482 -32.88 -0.08 20.42
CA GLY A 482 -32.86 0.77 21.61
C GLY A 482 -31.56 0.65 22.41
N ALA A 483 -31.07 -0.58 22.59
CA ALA A 483 -29.82 -0.84 23.29
C ALA A 483 -28.60 -0.29 22.52
N ALA A 484 -28.56 -0.45 21.19
CA ALA A 484 -27.49 0.07 20.34
C ALA A 484 -27.42 1.59 20.39
N LYS A 485 -28.58 2.26 20.29
CA LYS A 485 -28.68 3.72 20.45
C LYS A 485 -28.13 4.17 21.80
N HIS A 486 -28.56 3.53 22.87
CA HIS A 486 -28.11 3.87 24.22
C HIS A 486 -26.60 3.67 24.39
N LEU A 487 -26.05 2.54 23.89
CA LEU A 487 -24.60 2.29 23.89
C LEU A 487 -23.84 3.39 23.17
N LEU A 488 -24.27 3.79 21.97
CA LEU A 488 -23.61 4.85 21.18
C LEU A 488 -23.63 6.20 21.91
N GLU A 489 -24.77 6.55 22.53
CA GLU A 489 -24.92 7.77 23.33
C GLU A 489 -23.98 7.76 24.56
N GLN A 490 -23.83 6.61 25.24
CA GLN A 490 -22.95 6.49 26.41
C GLN A 490 -21.47 6.45 26.04
N ALA A 491 -21.12 5.74 24.96
CA ALA A 491 -19.74 5.57 24.52
C ALA A 491 -19.19 6.83 23.84
N GLY A 492 -20.03 7.61 23.17
CA GLY A 492 -19.58 8.76 22.38
C GLY A 492 -18.75 8.37 21.15
N VAL A 493 -18.83 7.10 20.71
CA VAL A 493 -18.09 6.58 19.56
C VAL A 493 -19.04 6.40 18.39
N SER A 494 -18.74 7.04 17.26
CA SER A 494 -19.58 6.99 16.05
C SER A 494 -18.93 6.30 14.86
N LYS A 495 -17.61 6.08 14.87
CA LYS A 495 -16.81 5.49 13.79
C LYS A 495 -15.62 4.70 14.36
N GLY A 496 -15.04 3.80 13.57
CA GLY A 496 -13.89 2.98 13.99
C GLY A 496 -14.20 1.49 14.05
N TYR A 497 -13.39 0.72 14.76
CA TYR A 497 -13.62 -0.71 15.00
C TYR A 497 -14.21 -0.95 16.39
N ALA A 498 -15.29 -1.72 16.46
CA ALA A 498 -15.90 -2.17 17.69
C ALA A 498 -15.75 -3.69 17.86
N LEU A 499 -15.38 -4.13 19.06
CA LEU A 499 -15.40 -5.53 19.45
C LEU A 499 -16.63 -5.78 20.35
N LEU A 500 -17.50 -6.69 19.93
CA LEU A 500 -18.61 -7.17 20.73
C LEU A 500 -18.26 -8.51 21.38
N LEU A 501 -18.37 -8.55 22.70
CA LEU A 501 -18.24 -9.77 23.48
C LEU A 501 -19.57 -10.54 23.41
N GLY A 502 -19.60 -11.62 22.65
CA GLY A 502 -20.79 -12.37 22.26
C GLY A 502 -21.34 -11.95 20.89
N ALA A 503 -22.10 -12.84 20.25
CA ALA A 503 -22.78 -12.55 18.98
C ALA A 503 -24.31 -12.57 19.08
N GLY A 504 -24.87 -13.41 19.96
CA GLY A 504 -26.32 -13.65 19.99
C GLY A 504 -26.84 -14.15 18.64
N ASP A 505 -27.98 -13.64 18.20
CA ASP A 505 -28.51 -13.87 16.84
C ASP A 505 -28.02 -12.83 15.80
N GLY A 506 -27.14 -11.91 16.20
CA GLY A 506 -26.61 -10.83 15.37
C GLY A 506 -27.48 -9.56 15.29
N ALA A 507 -28.68 -9.51 15.88
CA ALA A 507 -29.56 -8.34 15.78
C ALA A 507 -28.93 -7.07 16.37
N PHE A 508 -28.25 -7.20 17.51
CA PHE A 508 -27.57 -6.07 18.16
C PHE A 508 -26.42 -5.52 17.33
N ALA A 509 -25.58 -6.39 16.76
CA ALA A 509 -24.51 -5.99 15.86
C ALA A 509 -25.06 -5.29 14.62
N ALA A 510 -26.17 -5.79 14.06
CA ALA A 510 -26.85 -5.18 12.92
C ALA A 510 -27.35 -3.77 13.21
N GLU A 511 -27.99 -3.56 14.36
CA GLU A 511 -28.48 -2.25 14.77
C GLU A 511 -27.34 -1.28 15.10
N LEU A 512 -26.25 -1.77 15.70
CA LEU A 512 -25.07 -0.96 15.99
C LEU A 512 -24.45 -0.38 14.70
N VAL A 513 -24.28 -1.20 13.65
CA VAL A 513 -23.71 -0.71 12.37
C VAL A 513 -24.69 0.11 11.54
N ARG A 514 -26.01 -0.06 11.71
CA ARG A 514 -27.02 0.77 11.04
C ARG A 514 -27.09 2.18 11.62
N GLN A 515 -26.77 2.33 12.90
CA GLN A 515 -26.84 3.60 13.63
C GLN A 515 -25.47 4.29 13.76
N SER A 516 -24.40 3.72 13.20
CA SER A 516 -23.03 4.25 13.30
C SER A 516 -22.16 3.93 12.08
N GLY A 517 -21.00 4.58 11.98
CA GLY A 517 -19.93 4.24 11.06
C GLY A 517 -18.96 3.18 11.60
N LEU A 518 -19.35 2.38 12.59
CA LEU A 518 -18.49 1.33 13.18
C LEU A 518 -18.38 0.09 12.29
N ASN A 519 -17.21 -0.51 12.21
CA ASN A 519 -17.04 -1.89 11.77
C ASN A 519 -16.99 -2.80 13.00
N VAL A 520 -17.84 -3.81 13.04
CA VAL A 520 -18.09 -4.61 14.25
C VAL A 520 -17.50 -6.00 14.09
N VAL A 521 -16.70 -6.43 15.06
CA VAL A 521 -16.26 -7.82 15.21
C VAL A 521 -16.93 -8.42 16.44
N CYS A 522 -17.71 -9.47 16.25
CA CYS A 522 -18.27 -10.24 17.36
C CYS A 522 -17.34 -11.40 17.68
N VAL A 523 -17.01 -11.61 18.96
CA VAL A 523 -16.28 -12.79 19.42
C VAL A 523 -17.22 -13.70 20.18
N GLU A 524 -17.38 -14.92 19.69
CA GLU A 524 -18.33 -15.89 20.22
C GLU A 524 -17.62 -17.20 20.57
N SER A 525 -17.92 -17.73 21.75
CA SER A 525 -17.34 -18.97 22.25
C SER A 525 -18.10 -20.22 21.79
N ASP A 526 -19.41 -20.09 21.54
CA ASP A 526 -20.25 -21.16 21.04
C ASP A 526 -20.34 -21.13 19.50
N PRO A 527 -19.76 -22.13 18.79
CA PRO A 527 -19.82 -22.19 17.33
C PRO A 527 -21.24 -22.18 16.76
N ALA A 528 -22.24 -22.72 17.47
CA ALA A 528 -23.62 -22.75 17.00
C ALA A 528 -24.29 -21.37 17.06
N VAL A 529 -24.01 -20.60 18.11
CA VAL A 529 -24.44 -19.19 18.21
C VAL A 529 -23.75 -18.36 17.13
N ALA A 530 -22.45 -18.56 16.95
CA ALA A 530 -21.69 -17.88 15.90
C ALA A 530 -22.27 -18.15 14.50
N GLU A 531 -22.59 -19.39 14.19
CA GLU A 531 -23.21 -19.78 12.91
C GLU A 531 -24.60 -19.15 12.73
N THR A 532 -25.41 -19.09 13.80
CA THR A 532 -26.73 -18.43 13.77
C THR A 532 -26.61 -16.93 13.47
N ALA A 533 -25.68 -16.25 14.14
CA ALA A 533 -25.40 -14.84 13.89
C ALA A 533 -24.88 -14.60 12.47
N ARG A 534 -23.94 -15.43 11.98
CA ARG A 534 -23.41 -15.36 10.60
C ARG A 534 -24.53 -15.44 9.57
N ARG A 535 -25.42 -16.43 9.68
CA ARG A 535 -26.55 -16.61 8.76
C ARG A 535 -27.50 -15.42 8.78
N SER A 536 -27.84 -14.91 9.95
CA SER A 536 -28.74 -13.76 10.09
C SER A 536 -28.10 -12.49 9.53
N LEU A 537 -26.85 -12.20 9.89
CA LEU A 537 -26.12 -11.04 9.36
C LEU A 537 -25.89 -11.12 7.84
N ALA A 538 -25.63 -12.31 7.31
CA ALA A 538 -25.53 -12.53 5.86
C ALA A 538 -26.89 -12.33 5.18
N ALA A 539 -27.97 -12.85 5.76
CA ALA A 539 -29.34 -12.63 5.29
C ALA A 539 -29.74 -11.13 5.26
N ALA A 540 -29.18 -10.34 6.18
CA ALA A 540 -29.33 -8.89 6.22
C ALA A 540 -28.35 -8.11 5.32
N GLY A 541 -27.37 -8.77 4.69
CA GLY A 541 -26.34 -8.12 3.85
C GLY A 541 -25.32 -7.31 4.64
N LEU A 542 -25.04 -7.69 5.89
CA LEU A 542 -24.12 -6.99 6.79
C LEU A 542 -22.84 -7.79 7.09
N TYR A 543 -22.90 -9.12 6.97
CA TYR A 543 -21.76 -10.00 7.22
C TYR A 543 -20.67 -9.80 6.17
N GLY A 544 -19.42 -9.74 6.62
CA GLY A 544 -18.23 -9.52 5.79
C GLY A 544 -18.08 -8.09 5.24
N ALA A 545 -19.14 -7.31 5.11
CA ALA A 545 -19.03 -5.89 4.73
C ALA A 545 -18.77 -4.99 5.95
N ARG A 546 -19.61 -5.09 6.99
CA ARG A 546 -19.58 -4.22 8.19
C ARG A 546 -19.48 -4.99 9.49
N VAL A 547 -19.88 -6.27 9.50
CA VAL A 547 -19.86 -7.14 10.69
C VAL A 547 -19.11 -8.44 10.37
N SER A 548 -18.25 -8.90 11.26
CA SER A 548 -17.73 -10.27 11.26
C SER A 548 -18.01 -10.96 12.59
N VAL A 549 -18.05 -12.29 12.57
CA VAL A 549 -18.28 -13.11 13.76
C VAL A 549 -17.17 -14.14 13.81
N GLN A 550 -16.40 -14.17 14.89
CA GLN A 550 -15.22 -15.01 15.06
C GLN A 550 -15.47 -16.01 16.19
N VAL A 551 -15.15 -17.27 15.95
CA VAL A 551 -15.24 -18.31 16.98
C VAL A 551 -13.96 -18.27 17.81
N VAL A 552 -14.06 -17.77 19.04
CA VAL A 552 -12.94 -17.64 19.97
C VAL A 552 -13.23 -18.47 21.22
N PRO A 553 -12.56 -19.63 21.39
CA PRO A 553 -12.66 -20.42 22.61
C PRO A 553 -12.28 -19.60 23.85
N SER A 554 -12.78 -19.98 25.03
CA SER A 554 -12.44 -19.32 26.30
C SER A 554 -10.92 -19.19 26.45
N GLY A 555 -10.41 -17.97 26.49
CA GLY A 555 -8.97 -17.69 26.44
C GLY A 555 -8.66 -16.23 26.07
N PRO A 556 -7.39 -15.92 25.77
CA PRO A 556 -7.01 -14.59 25.31
C PRO A 556 -7.62 -14.27 23.94
N LEU A 557 -7.97 -13.01 23.73
CA LEU A 557 -8.46 -12.53 22.45
C LEU A 557 -7.31 -12.57 21.42
N PRO A 558 -7.55 -13.09 20.20
CA PRO A 558 -6.52 -13.14 19.15
C PRO A 558 -6.16 -11.75 18.61
N HIS A 559 -6.82 -10.71 19.10
CA HIS A 559 -6.75 -9.34 18.60
C HIS A 559 -5.48 -8.64 19.07
N THR A 560 -4.76 -7.97 18.16
CA THR A 560 -3.59 -7.14 18.51
C THR A 560 -3.96 -6.07 19.53
N THR A 561 -3.02 -5.74 20.41
CA THR A 561 -3.18 -4.68 21.41
C THR A 561 -3.46 -3.35 20.71
N GLY A 562 -4.30 -2.50 21.31
CA GLY A 562 -4.37 -1.11 20.88
C GLY A 562 -5.16 -0.82 19.60
N MET A 563 -6.09 -1.67 19.16
CA MET A 563 -6.77 -1.48 17.87
C MET A 563 -8.26 -1.14 17.91
N MET A 564 -8.98 -1.42 19.00
CA MET A 564 -10.43 -1.25 19.06
C MET A 564 -10.81 0.15 19.57
N ASP A 565 -11.68 0.85 18.85
CA ASP A 565 -12.28 2.11 19.28
C ASP A 565 -13.30 1.88 20.40
N LEU A 566 -14.04 0.77 20.32
CA LEU A 566 -15.07 0.39 21.29
C LEU A 566 -14.95 -1.10 21.64
N VAL A 567 -15.02 -1.42 22.93
CA VAL A 567 -15.30 -2.79 23.40
C VAL A 567 -16.61 -2.76 24.16
N ALA A 568 -17.58 -3.54 23.70
CA ALA A 568 -18.91 -3.62 24.28
C ALA A 568 -19.41 -5.06 24.36
N ARG A 569 -20.54 -5.26 25.04
CA ARG A 569 -21.16 -6.57 25.22
C ARG A 569 -22.56 -6.58 24.62
N VAL A 570 -22.96 -7.72 24.07
CA VAL A 570 -24.35 -7.92 23.62
C VAL A 570 -25.29 -7.93 24.85
N PRO A 571 -26.43 -7.20 24.82
CA PRO A 571 -27.32 -7.04 25.98
C PRO A 571 -27.86 -8.34 26.59
N ASP A 572 -28.11 -9.37 25.78
CA ASP A 572 -28.71 -10.64 26.20
C ASP A 572 -27.69 -11.76 26.47
N ALA A 573 -26.42 -11.42 26.70
CA ALA A 573 -25.38 -12.40 27.00
C ALA A 573 -25.51 -12.96 28.44
N PRO A 574 -25.16 -14.25 28.71
CA PRO A 574 -25.19 -14.83 30.05
C PRO A 574 -24.38 -13.99 31.04
N ASP A 575 -24.77 -13.84 32.31
CA ASP A 575 -24.17 -12.87 33.27
C ASP A 575 -22.63 -12.84 33.31
N THR A 576 -21.97 -14.00 33.18
CA THR A 576 -20.51 -14.12 33.12
C THR A 576 -19.93 -13.55 31.81
N VAL A 577 -19.02 -12.57 31.92
CA VAL A 577 -18.30 -12.03 30.75
C VAL A 577 -17.30 -13.08 30.24
N PRO A 578 -17.36 -13.51 28.97
CA PRO A 578 -16.56 -14.62 28.46
C PRO A 578 -15.04 -14.36 28.38
N PHE A 579 -14.62 -13.09 28.50
CA PHE A 579 -13.22 -12.65 28.44
C PHE A 579 -12.88 -11.75 29.63
N THR A 580 -11.61 -11.65 30.01
CA THR A 580 -11.17 -10.86 31.18
C THR A 580 -11.22 -9.35 30.90
N ALA A 581 -11.31 -8.54 31.96
CA ALA A 581 -11.20 -7.08 31.87
C ALA A 581 -9.85 -6.64 31.28
N ASP A 582 -8.78 -7.39 31.54
CA ASP A 582 -7.45 -7.14 30.98
C ASP A 582 -7.43 -7.27 29.47
N GLU A 583 -8.09 -8.30 28.93
CA GLU A 583 -8.15 -8.51 27.49
C GLU A 583 -8.99 -7.42 26.80
N ALA A 584 -10.15 -7.07 27.39
CA ALA A 584 -10.96 -5.95 26.92
C ALA A 584 -10.19 -4.63 26.94
N TRP A 585 -9.44 -4.35 28.01
CA TRP A 585 -8.61 -3.14 28.14
C TRP A 585 -7.41 -3.15 27.18
N ARG A 586 -6.77 -4.31 26.98
CA ARG A 586 -5.60 -4.48 26.12
C ARG A 586 -5.92 -4.12 24.67
N VAL A 587 -7.02 -4.64 24.14
CA VAL A 587 -7.38 -4.46 22.72
C VAL A 587 -7.84 -3.04 22.40
N LEU A 588 -8.29 -2.25 23.39
CA LEU A 588 -8.67 -0.86 23.16
C LEU A 588 -7.50 -0.03 22.66
N ARG A 589 -7.75 0.81 21.67
CA ARG A 589 -6.74 1.75 21.19
C ARG A 589 -6.44 2.84 22.22
N PRO A 590 -5.19 3.33 22.30
CA PRO A 590 -4.89 4.54 23.02
C PRO A 590 -5.62 5.76 22.44
N TYR A 591 -5.55 6.89 23.13
CA TYR A 591 -6.15 8.16 22.71
C TYR A 591 -7.69 8.13 22.60
N GLY A 592 -8.34 7.55 23.60
CA GLY A 592 -9.79 7.62 23.76
C GLY A 592 -10.56 6.39 23.31
N GLY A 593 -9.92 5.21 23.21
CA GLY A 593 -10.66 3.95 23.09
C GLY A 593 -11.56 3.73 24.30
N VAL A 594 -12.78 3.26 24.08
CA VAL A 594 -13.84 3.19 25.10
C VAL A 594 -14.22 1.75 25.43
N MET A 595 -14.16 1.39 26.71
CA MET A 595 -14.82 0.19 27.23
C MET A 595 -16.22 0.56 27.70
N CYS A 596 -17.25 -0.12 27.21
CA CYS A 596 -18.62 0.07 27.65
C CYS A 596 -19.36 -1.29 27.72
N VAL A 597 -19.26 -1.96 28.86
CA VAL A 597 -19.76 -3.32 29.06
C VAL A 597 -20.93 -3.29 30.05
N ALA A 598 -22.13 -3.67 29.60
CA ALA A 598 -23.31 -3.80 30.44
C ALA A 598 -23.31 -5.11 31.26
N GLY A 599 -23.91 -5.08 32.44
CA GLY A 599 -24.11 -6.26 33.30
C GLY A 599 -24.52 -5.88 34.72
N ASP A 600 -24.73 -6.90 35.58
CA ASP A 600 -24.95 -6.68 37.01
C ASP A 600 -23.76 -5.93 37.65
N ALA A 601 -24.05 -4.91 38.48
CA ALA A 601 -23.02 -4.06 39.09
C ALA A 601 -21.94 -4.85 39.86
N ASP A 602 -22.33 -5.85 40.65
CA ASP A 602 -21.40 -6.59 41.49
C ASP A 602 -20.61 -7.59 40.67
N ALA A 603 -21.23 -8.20 39.66
CA ALA A 603 -20.51 -9.00 38.67
C ALA A 603 -19.46 -8.18 37.91
N LEU A 604 -19.80 -6.96 37.49
CA LEU A 604 -18.88 -6.04 36.81
C LEU A 604 -17.75 -5.56 37.72
N LYS A 605 -18.03 -5.23 38.98
CA LYS A 605 -16.99 -4.88 39.96
C LYS A 605 -16.01 -6.02 40.16
N ASN A 606 -16.51 -7.26 40.30
CA ASN A 606 -15.67 -8.45 40.44
C ASN A 606 -14.83 -8.70 39.18
N TRP A 607 -15.43 -8.53 38.00
CA TRP A 607 -14.75 -8.67 36.72
C TRP A 607 -13.61 -7.64 36.55
N LEU A 608 -13.84 -6.37 36.91
CA LEU A 608 -12.82 -5.32 36.90
C LEU A 608 -11.74 -5.57 37.97
N ALA A 609 -12.12 -5.99 39.18
CA ALA A 609 -11.20 -6.25 40.29
C ALA A 609 -10.29 -7.46 40.04
N ALA A 610 -10.71 -8.40 39.20
CA ALA A 610 -9.89 -9.53 38.77
C ALA A 610 -8.77 -9.14 37.78
N GLY A 611 -8.70 -7.88 37.34
CA GLY A 611 -7.74 -7.39 36.36
C GLY A 611 -7.02 -6.08 36.73
N ARG A 612 -6.18 -5.62 35.81
CA ARG A 612 -5.39 -4.38 35.76
C ARG A 612 -6.04 -3.25 34.96
N ALA A 613 -7.33 -3.37 34.63
CA ALA A 613 -8.13 -2.30 34.00
C ALA A 613 -8.48 -1.18 35.00
N HIS A 614 -7.47 -0.64 35.71
CA HIS A 614 -7.63 0.17 36.93
C HIS A 614 -8.38 1.50 36.72
N ASP A 615 -8.41 2.03 35.49
CA ASP A 615 -9.10 3.28 35.17
C ASP A 615 -10.59 3.08 34.81
N ALA A 616 -11.02 1.84 34.60
CA ALA A 616 -12.41 1.52 34.34
C ALA A 616 -13.21 1.43 35.65
N LYS A 617 -14.45 1.95 35.62
CA LYS A 617 -15.33 2.02 36.79
C LYS A 617 -16.75 1.60 36.42
N VAL A 618 -17.46 1.03 37.40
CA VAL A 618 -18.89 0.81 37.26
C VAL A 618 -19.63 2.15 37.41
N LYS A 619 -20.46 2.50 36.43
CA LYS A 619 -21.38 3.64 36.45
C LYS A 619 -22.81 3.11 36.48
N SER A 620 -23.63 3.62 37.40
CA SER A 620 -25.04 3.22 37.57
C SER A 620 -26.05 4.26 37.07
N ALA A 621 -25.58 5.32 36.39
CA ALA A 621 -26.46 6.30 35.79
C ALA A 621 -27.10 5.69 34.53
N HIS A 622 -28.35 5.24 34.64
CA HIS A 622 -29.14 4.60 33.58
C HIS A 622 -28.76 3.15 33.24
N GLY A 623 -28.64 2.30 34.27
CA GLY A 623 -28.22 0.90 34.17
C GLY A 623 -26.79 0.72 34.69
N ASP A 624 -26.38 -0.52 34.95
CA ASP A 624 -25.05 -0.82 35.47
C ASP A 624 -24.07 -1.18 34.33
N TRP A 625 -23.00 -0.38 34.21
CA TRP A 625 -22.02 -0.53 33.13
C TRP A 625 -20.60 -0.37 33.65
N ALA A 626 -19.68 -1.21 33.19
CA ALA A 626 -18.25 -0.95 33.30
C ALA A 626 -17.84 0.01 32.17
N PHE A 627 -17.40 1.20 32.56
CA PHE A 627 -16.96 2.26 31.66
C PHE A 627 -15.48 2.58 31.88
N GLY A 628 -14.70 2.67 30.81
CA GLY A 628 -13.31 3.12 30.87
C GLY A 628 -12.85 3.80 29.58
N LEU A 629 -11.99 4.80 29.72
CA LEU A 629 -11.41 5.56 28.60
C LEU A 629 -9.90 5.37 28.60
N LYS A 630 -9.34 4.87 27.51
CA LYS A 630 -7.91 4.60 27.42
C LYS A 630 -7.12 5.85 27.03
N GLY A 631 -6.19 6.26 27.89
CA GLY A 631 -5.32 7.42 27.67
C GLY A 631 -4.26 7.22 26.58
N ALA A 632 -3.40 8.22 26.43
CA ALA A 632 -2.19 8.11 25.63
C ALA A 632 -1.20 7.09 26.27
N PRO A 633 -0.38 6.38 25.48
CA PRO A 633 0.70 5.57 26.04
C PRO A 633 1.72 6.45 26.76
N GLU A 634 2.35 5.92 27.81
CA GLU A 634 3.44 6.60 28.50
C GLU A 634 4.63 6.80 27.53
N GLY A 635 5.25 7.99 27.57
CA GLY A 635 6.37 8.32 26.70
C GLY A 635 6.00 8.51 25.22
N ALA A 636 4.72 8.56 24.87
CA ALA A 636 4.30 8.79 23.49
C ALA A 636 4.62 10.22 23.03
N GLY A 637 5.30 10.33 21.89
CA GLY A 637 5.66 11.60 21.26
C GLY A 637 4.58 12.13 20.32
N GLU A 638 4.74 13.37 19.88
CA GLU A 638 3.88 14.02 18.88
C GLU A 638 4.67 14.46 17.65
N TRP A 639 3.99 14.66 16.52
CA TRP A 639 4.58 15.18 15.29
C TRP A 639 3.66 16.26 14.70
N THR A 640 3.82 17.51 15.15
CA THR A 640 2.83 18.57 14.93
C THR A 640 3.12 19.48 13.74
N GLN A 641 4.29 19.35 13.13
CA GLN A 641 4.72 20.15 11.98
C GLN A 641 5.81 19.42 11.16
N LEU A 642 6.31 20.02 10.08
CA LEU A 642 7.22 19.39 9.12
C LEU A 642 8.38 18.61 9.79
N TYR A 643 8.99 19.21 10.82
CA TYR A 643 10.13 18.65 11.55
C TYR A 643 9.77 18.34 13.02
N ALA A 644 8.62 17.69 13.24
CA ALA A 644 8.07 17.25 14.53
C ALA A 644 7.57 18.36 15.46
N ASP A 645 8.37 19.40 15.70
CA ASP A 645 8.09 20.47 16.67
C ASP A 645 8.53 21.85 16.19
N SER A 646 8.20 22.90 16.97
CA SER A 646 8.47 24.31 16.66
C SER A 646 9.95 24.64 16.49
N GLY A 647 10.82 23.90 17.19
CA GLY A 647 12.28 24.03 17.14
C GLY A 647 12.91 23.31 15.95
N HIS A 648 12.12 22.59 15.16
CA HIS A 648 12.55 21.77 14.03
C HIS A 648 13.55 20.69 14.43
N THR A 649 13.28 19.94 15.50
CA THR A 649 14.19 18.87 15.94
C THR A 649 14.16 17.63 15.03
N ALA A 650 13.11 17.46 14.22
CA ALA A 650 12.81 16.23 13.48
C ALA A 650 12.75 14.98 14.37
N CYS A 651 12.49 15.16 15.67
CA CYS A 651 12.40 14.11 16.67
C CYS A 651 11.14 14.29 17.50
N SER A 652 10.30 13.25 17.59
CA SER A 652 9.10 13.29 18.44
C SER A 652 9.39 13.03 19.91
N MET A 653 10.61 12.58 20.24
CA MET A 653 10.99 12.04 21.54
C MET A 653 10.13 10.85 21.99
N ASP A 654 9.45 10.15 21.06
CA ASP A 654 8.64 8.98 21.36
C ASP A 654 9.46 7.85 21.99
N GLY A 655 8.91 7.17 22.99
CA GLY A 655 9.57 6.12 23.76
C GLY A 655 9.68 4.76 23.07
N VAL A 656 9.24 4.61 21.80
CA VAL A 656 9.23 3.34 21.07
C VAL A 656 10.57 2.58 21.13
N ARG A 657 10.48 1.25 21.32
CA ARG A 657 11.62 0.31 21.31
C ARG A 657 11.35 -0.91 20.45
N GLY A 658 12.37 -1.37 19.73
CA GLY A 658 12.31 -2.59 18.92
C GLY A 658 12.47 -3.87 19.76
N PRO A 659 12.27 -5.06 19.16
CA PRO A 659 11.90 -5.31 17.76
C PRO A 659 10.47 -4.89 17.42
N MET A 660 10.22 -4.57 16.15
CA MET A 660 8.93 -4.06 15.66
C MET A 660 8.17 -5.16 14.91
N GLY A 661 6.84 -5.14 14.98
CA GLY A 661 5.97 -5.94 14.12
C GLY A 661 4.77 -5.14 13.61
N VAL A 662 4.02 -5.71 12.67
CA VAL A 662 2.90 -5.01 12.02
C VAL A 662 1.75 -4.79 13.00
N GLN A 663 1.30 -3.53 13.10
CA GLN A 663 0.11 -3.13 13.87
C GLN A 663 -1.12 -3.03 12.96
N TRP A 664 -0.98 -2.42 11.78
CA TRP A 664 -1.99 -2.41 10.73
C TRP A 664 -1.36 -2.10 9.37
N PHE A 665 -2.06 -2.44 8.29
CA PHE A 665 -1.73 -2.01 6.93
C PHE A 665 -2.98 -1.79 6.09
N GLY A 666 -2.94 -0.84 5.15
CA GLY A 666 -4.01 -0.60 4.19
C GLY A 666 -4.00 0.81 3.62
N GLN A 667 -5.19 1.43 3.58
CA GLN A 667 -5.39 2.77 3.04
C GLN A 667 -4.68 3.86 3.87
N PRO A 668 -4.36 5.02 3.27
CA PRO A 668 -4.51 5.32 1.84
C PRO A 668 -3.50 4.55 0.97
N GLY A 669 -3.95 4.23 -0.24
CA GLY A 669 -3.12 3.70 -1.32
C GLY A 669 -2.37 4.78 -2.11
N PRO A 670 -1.63 4.40 -3.16
CA PRO A 670 -0.72 5.30 -3.87
C PRO A 670 -1.41 6.29 -4.83
N ARG A 671 -2.70 6.12 -5.14
CA ARG A 671 -3.37 6.87 -6.22
C ARG A 671 -3.50 8.37 -5.96
N ASP A 672 -3.75 8.75 -4.71
CA ASP A 672 -4.03 10.13 -4.31
C ASP A 672 -2.91 10.72 -3.43
N ILE A 673 -1.74 10.09 -3.44
CA ILE A 673 -0.55 10.57 -2.75
C ILE A 673 0.40 11.22 -3.76
N VAL A 674 1.05 12.31 -3.34
CA VAL A 674 2.08 13.01 -4.12
C VAL A 674 3.23 12.06 -4.46
N ASP A 675 3.70 12.14 -5.71
CA ASP A 675 4.85 11.36 -6.19
C ASP A 675 6.08 11.56 -5.28
N ARG A 676 6.75 10.46 -4.97
CA ARG A 676 7.82 10.43 -3.97
C ARG A 676 9.01 11.33 -4.30
N HIS A 677 9.35 11.50 -5.59
CA HIS A 677 10.48 12.33 -6.02
C HIS A 677 10.21 13.81 -5.81
N HIS A 678 8.95 14.17 -5.60
CA HIS A 678 8.57 15.54 -5.30
C HIS A 678 8.77 15.88 -3.83
N ARG A 679 9.13 14.93 -2.95
CA ARG A 679 9.51 15.20 -1.54
C ARG A 679 8.42 16.02 -0.81
N PRO A 680 7.22 15.44 -0.68
CA PRO A 680 6.10 16.11 -0.03
C PRO A 680 6.37 16.37 1.46
N MET A 681 5.48 17.15 2.07
CA MET A 681 5.50 17.42 3.50
C MET A 681 5.30 16.14 4.33
N ALA A 682 5.94 16.10 5.50
CA ALA A 682 5.72 15.04 6.49
C ALA A 682 4.25 14.94 6.91
N SER A 683 3.78 13.74 7.23
CA SER A 683 2.47 13.56 7.86
C SER A 683 2.54 13.99 9.33
N LEU A 684 1.42 14.48 9.87
CA LEU A 684 1.35 15.00 11.24
C LEU A 684 0.59 14.04 12.14
N PHE A 685 1.04 13.89 13.38
CA PHE A 685 0.42 13.05 14.40
C PHE A 685 0.16 13.82 15.69
N LYS A 686 -1.07 13.73 16.19
CA LYS A 686 -1.48 14.18 17.53
C LYS A 686 -2.80 13.50 17.92
N ASN A 687 -3.01 13.27 19.22
CA ASN A 687 -4.27 12.75 19.77
C ASN A 687 -4.82 11.50 19.03
N GLY A 688 -3.93 10.56 18.69
CA GLY A 688 -4.31 9.28 18.05
C GLY A 688 -4.70 9.39 16.58
N ARG A 689 -4.49 10.54 15.93
CA ARG A 689 -4.82 10.78 14.52
C ARG A 689 -3.55 11.05 13.72
N LEU A 690 -3.49 10.47 12.52
CA LEU A 690 -2.44 10.71 11.54
C LEU A 690 -3.04 11.46 10.35
N HIS A 691 -2.57 12.68 10.11
CA HIS A 691 -2.97 13.54 9.00
C HIS A 691 -1.93 13.42 7.87
N ILE A 692 -2.31 12.76 6.79
CA ILE A 692 -1.45 12.40 5.66
C ILE A 692 -1.62 13.44 4.56
N THR A 693 -0.50 13.96 4.08
CA THR A 693 -0.45 14.87 2.92
C THR A 693 -0.70 14.09 1.64
N GLY A 694 -1.83 14.34 0.98
CA GLY A 694 -2.18 13.83 -0.34
C GLY A 694 -1.92 14.86 -1.45
N ASP A 695 -2.39 14.52 -2.65
CA ASP A 695 -2.32 15.36 -3.83
C ASP A 695 -3.43 16.42 -3.83
N ASP A 696 -3.14 17.65 -3.39
CA ASP A 696 -4.13 18.72 -3.08
C ASP A 696 -5.25 18.21 -2.15
N LYS A 697 -4.88 17.36 -1.20
CA LYS A 697 -5.80 16.67 -0.30
C LYS A 697 -5.12 16.38 1.04
N ILE A 698 -5.92 16.27 2.09
CA ILE A 698 -5.52 15.74 3.39
C ILE A 698 -6.35 14.49 3.67
N ILE A 699 -5.69 13.40 4.02
CA ILE A 699 -6.31 12.12 4.38
C ILE A 699 -6.02 11.85 5.85
N THR A 700 -7.05 11.65 6.66
CA THR A 700 -6.88 11.41 8.10
C THR A 700 -7.31 10.00 8.47
N VAL A 701 -6.43 9.27 9.15
CA VAL A 701 -6.68 7.92 9.66
C VAL A 701 -6.47 7.87 11.17
N ALA A 702 -7.15 6.94 11.84
CA ALA A 702 -6.84 6.59 13.21
C ALA A 702 -5.49 5.88 13.27
N ALA A 703 -4.54 6.42 14.04
CA ALA A 703 -3.13 6.06 13.97
C ALA A 703 -2.84 4.62 14.38
N HIS A 704 -3.59 4.04 15.32
CA HIS A 704 -3.32 2.71 15.88
C HIS A 704 -4.05 1.56 15.17
N ASN A 705 -4.98 1.86 14.26
CA ASN A 705 -5.75 0.83 13.54
C ASN A 705 -5.99 1.12 12.05
N GLY A 706 -5.54 2.28 11.55
CA GLY A 706 -5.63 2.66 10.14
C GLY A 706 -7.06 2.96 9.66
N PHE A 707 -8.04 3.07 10.55
CA PHE A 707 -9.43 3.34 10.15
C PHE A 707 -9.55 4.73 9.47
N PRO A 708 -10.14 4.84 8.27
CA PRO A 708 -10.35 6.13 7.61
C PRO A 708 -11.34 7.00 8.39
N LEU A 709 -10.91 8.19 8.82
CA LEU A 709 -11.76 9.10 9.59
C LEU A 709 -12.48 10.11 8.69
N TRP A 710 -11.70 10.81 7.86
CA TRP A 710 -12.17 11.81 6.91
C TRP A 710 -11.08 12.12 5.87
N GLU A 711 -11.51 12.68 4.73
CA GLU A 711 -10.66 13.27 3.71
C GLU A 711 -11.14 14.70 3.43
N LEU A 712 -10.21 15.59 3.10
CA LEU A 712 -10.51 16.98 2.73
C LEU A 712 -9.70 17.35 1.49
N ASP A 713 -10.38 17.69 0.40
CA ASP A 713 -9.73 18.31 -0.76
C ASP A 713 -9.31 19.75 -0.39
N VAL A 714 -8.04 20.08 -0.62
CA VAL A 714 -7.46 21.39 -0.38
C VAL A 714 -6.73 21.85 -1.64
N PRO A 715 -7.46 22.36 -2.65
CA PRO A 715 -6.87 22.90 -3.87
C PRO A 715 -5.81 23.96 -3.58
N ASP A 716 -4.76 24.02 -4.39
CA ASP A 716 -3.65 24.98 -4.30
C ASP A 716 -2.81 24.88 -3.00
N SER A 717 -2.98 23.80 -2.24
CA SER A 717 -2.16 23.52 -1.05
C SER A 717 -0.87 22.78 -1.38
N ARG A 718 -0.78 22.14 -2.55
CA ARG A 718 0.35 21.26 -2.89
C ARG A 718 1.68 22.03 -2.82
N ARG A 719 2.56 21.54 -1.94
CA ARG A 719 3.96 21.97 -1.87
C ARG A 719 4.88 20.77 -1.99
N VAL A 720 5.86 20.92 -2.87
CA VAL A 720 6.87 19.91 -3.15
C VAL A 720 8.26 20.49 -2.88
N GLY A 721 9.26 19.64 -2.68
CA GLY A 721 10.60 20.08 -2.30
C GLY A 721 10.62 20.73 -0.92
N SER A 722 9.89 20.16 0.05
CA SER A 722 9.64 20.76 1.37
C SER A 722 10.92 21.19 2.11
N MET A 723 12.05 20.54 1.85
CA MET A 723 13.35 20.91 2.43
C MET A 723 13.88 22.28 1.98
N LYS A 724 13.49 22.73 0.78
CA LYS A 724 13.89 24.01 0.18
C LYS A 724 12.91 25.13 0.52
N ASN A 725 11.91 24.85 1.35
CA ASN A 725 10.85 25.76 1.74
C ASN A 725 10.51 25.54 3.24
N ALA A 726 9.23 25.57 3.58
CA ALA A 726 8.64 25.18 4.85
C ALA A 726 7.39 24.31 4.57
N GLY A 727 6.91 23.64 5.61
CA GLY A 727 5.68 22.87 5.53
C GLY A 727 4.44 23.75 5.41
N GLN A 728 3.39 23.24 4.78
CA GLN A 728 2.09 23.92 4.64
C GLN A 728 1.08 23.60 5.75
N MET A 729 1.35 22.63 6.62
CA MET A 729 0.43 22.21 7.69
C MET A 729 1.03 22.37 9.09
N LEU A 730 0.16 22.63 10.05
CA LEU A 730 0.48 22.68 11.48
C LEU A 730 -0.69 22.12 12.28
N LEU A 731 -0.41 21.22 13.21
CA LEU A 731 -1.41 20.56 14.04
C LEU A 731 -1.34 21.08 15.47
N ALA A 732 -2.38 21.80 15.90
CA ALA A 732 -2.58 22.24 17.28
C ALA A 732 -3.52 21.27 18.03
N ASP A 733 -3.80 21.57 19.30
CA ASP A 733 -4.68 20.76 20.14
C ASP A 733 -6.15 20.80 19.68
N ASP A 734 -6.56 21.90 19.04
CA ASP A 734 -7.93 22.22 18.67
C ASP A 734 -8.14 22.41 17.16
N ALA A 735 -7.07 22.52 16.37
CA ALA A 735 -7.17 22.80 14.94
C ALA A 735 -5.99 22.23 14.14
N LEU A 736 -6.29 21.76 12.94
CA LEU A 736 -5.31 21.57 11.86
C LEU A 736 -5.32 22.83 10.98
N TYR A 737 -4.18 23.50 10.91
CA TYR A 737 -3.97 24.68 10.07
C TYR A 737 -3.33 24.27 8.75
N VAL A 738 -3.88 24.76 7.63
CA VAL A 738 -3.42 24.40 6.28
C VAL A 738 -3.26 25.66 5.44
N ALA A 739 -2.02 25.99 5.09
CA ALA A 739 -1.70 27.14 4.25
C ALA A 739 -1.90 26.80 2.76
N ARG A 740 -2.75 27.57 2.07
CA ARG A 740 -3.00 27.48 0.62
C ARG A 740 -3.08 28.88 0.02
N GLY A 741 -2.39 29.12 -1.09
CA GLY A 741 -2.30 30.47 -1.66
C GLY A 741 -1.99 31.55 -0.60
N GLY A 742 -2.73 32.66 -0.61
CA GLY A 742 -2.65 33.76 0.36
C GLY A 742 -3.42 33.58 1.67
N GLU A 743 -3.89 32.36 2.00
CA GLU A 743 -4.73 32.09 3.16
C GLU A 743 -4.34 30.83 3.93
N CYS A 744 -4.94 30.66 5.11
CA CYS A 744 -4.78 29.49 5.96
C CYS A 744 -6.16 28.99 6.41
N TRP A 745 -6.49 27.75 6.08
CA TRP A 745 -7.70 27.08 6.53
C TRP A 745 -7.51 26.57 7.96
N VAL A 746 -8.52 26.77 8.79
CA VAL A 746 -8.62 26.22 10.14
C VAL A 746 -9.60 25.05 10.08
N VAL A 747 -9.07 23.85 10.20
CA VAL A 747 -9.80 22.60 10.02
C VAL A 747 -9.95 21.92 11.38
N ASP A 748 -11.17 21.50 11.70
CA ASP A 748 -11.43 20.64 12.84
C ASP A 748 -10.70 19.29 12.64
N PRO A 749 -9.74 18.91 13.51
CA PRO A 749 -8.94 17.70 13.33
C PRO A 749 -9.76 16.40 13.51
N GLU A 750 -10.90 16.46 14.19
CA GLU A 750 -11.79 15.33 14.42
C GLU A 750 -12.74 15.09 13.25
N THR A 751 -13.32 16.14 12.68
CA THR A 751 -14.35 16.03 11.64
C THR A 751 -13.84 16.28 10.22
N GLY A 752 -12.73 17.00 10.07
CA GLY A 752 -12.21 17.45 8.78
C GLY A 752 -12.95 18.67 8.22
N SER A 753 -13.91 19.26 8.96
CA SER A 753 -14.64 20.43 8.50
C SER A 753 -13.79 21.70 8.57
N VAL A 754 -13.84 22.52 7.52
CA VAL A 754 -13.23 23.85 7.53
C VAL A 754 -14.11 24.78 8.35
N GLU A 755 -13.64 25.18 9.53
CA GLU A 755 -14.40 26.05 10.42
C GLU A 755 -14.31 27.52 10.00
N LYS A 756 -13.14 27.94 9.53
CA LYS A 756 -12.85 29.31 9.08
C LYS A 756 -11.58 29.39 8.26
N THR A 757 -11.42 30.54 7.62
CA THR A 757 -10.24 30.88 6.82
C THR A 757 -9.60 32.16 7.34
N LEU A 758 -8.27 32.15 7.48
CA LEU A 758 -7.47 33.29 7.92
C LEU A 758 -6.68 33.82 6.73
N ALA A 759 -6.88 35.08 6.34
CA ALA A 759 -6.06 35.71 5.31
C ALA A 759 -4.65 36.03 5.85
N ALA A 760 -3.63 35.83 5.03
CA ALA A 760 -2.30 36.32 5.34
C ALA A 760 -2.34 37.87 5.38
N PRO A 761 -1.85 38.52 6.45
CA PRO A 761 -1.89 39.97 6.58
C PRO A 761 -0.75 40.64 5.77
N LEU A 762 -0.72 40.35 4.47
CA LEU A 762 0.34 40.77 3.56
C LEU A 762 0.26 42.29 3.30
N PRO A 763 1.42 42.96 3.09
CA PRO A 763 1.45 44.34 2.62
C PRO A 763 0.76 44.50 1.25
N GLU A 764 0.20 45.68 0.99
CA GLU A 764 -0.45 46.00 -0.29
C GLU A 764 0.49 45.84 -1.51
N ASP A 765 1.80 46.04 -1.32
CA ASP A 765 2.84 45.85 -2.35
C ASP A 765 3.26 44.38 -2.54
N LEU A 766 2.55 43.43 -1.92
CA LEU A 766 2.77 41.99 -2.02
C LEU A 766 1.44 41.26 -2.27
N ALA A 767 1.09 41.10 -3.54
CA ALA A 767 0.11 40.09 -3.97
C ALA A 767 0.80 38.72 -3.95
N GLY A 768 0.67 38.00 -2.84
CA GLY A 768 1.48 36.82 -2.58
C GLY A 768 0.81 35.76 -1.72
N ASP A 769 1.58 34.74 -1.38
CA ASP A 769 1.14 33.55 -0.68
C ASP A 769 1.62 33.50 0.76
N TRP A 770 0.89 32.73 1.57
CA TRP A 770 1.28 32.33 2.91
C TRP A 770 2.42 31.31 2.83
N GLY A 771 3.64 31.70 3.17
CA GLY A 771 4.84 30.85 3.08
C GLY A 771 5.03 29.91 4.27
N TYR A 772 5.47 30.42 5.40
CA TYR A 772 5.77 29.66 6.61
C TYR A 772 4.55 29.49 7.52
N LEU A 773 4.51 28.43 8.34
CA LEU A 773 3.44 28.21 9.32
C LEU A 773 4.01 27.60 10.62
N ASN A 774 3.71 28.22 11.76
CA ASN A 774 4.04 27.71 13.11
C ASN A 774 3.11 28.38 14.15
N ARG A 775 3.17 27.97 15.42
CA ARG A 775 2.40 28.58 16.51
C ARG A 775 3.21 28.80 17.78
N ASP A 776 2.75 29.73 18.60
CA ASP A 776 3.11 29.86 20.01
C ASP A 776 1.91 30.37 20.80
N GLY A 777 1.33 29.51 21.64
CA GLY A 777 0.06 29.80 22.33
C GLY A 777 -1.06 30.17 21.34
N ASP A 778 -1.62 31.38 21.49
CA ASP A 778 -2.68 31.93 20.63
C ASP A 778 -2.18 32.67 19.39
N LEU A 779 -0.86 32.69 19.16
CA LEU A 779 -0.26 33.27 17.96
C LEU A 779 -0.13 32.20 16.88
N LEU A 780 -0.64 32.51 15.70
CA LEU A 780 -0.30 31.81 14.47
C LEU A 780 0.72 32.64 13.71
N LEU A 781 1.87 32.03 13.43
CA LEU A 781 3.02 32.65 12.80
C LEU A 781 3.04 32.29 11.32
N GLY A 782 3.41 33.25 10.48
CA GLY A 782 3.61 32.98 9.07
C GLY A 782 4.56 33.94 8.37
N SER A 783 4.73 33.70 7.09
CA SER A 783 5.52 34.54 6.20
C SER A 783 4.78 34.87 4.92
N GLY A 784 5.13 35.97 4.28
CA GLY A 784 4.59 36.36 2.97
C GLY A 784 5.62 36.18 1.87
N GLN A 785 5.28 35.40 0.85
CA GLN A 785 6.14 35.11 -0.31
C GLN A 785 5.44 35.47 -1.62
N ALA A 786 6.14 35.45 -2.75
CA ALA A 786 5.49 35.60 -4.07
C ALA A 786 4.55 34.41 -4.35
N ALA A 787 3.48 34.63 -5.11
CA ALA A 787 2.42 33.64 -5.34
C ALA A 787 2.91 32.34 -6.01
N ASP A 788 3.97 32.42 -6.83
CA ASP A 788 4.57 31.27 -7.51
C ASP A 788 5.87 30.79 -6.85
N ALA A 789 6.21 31.31 -5.67
CA ALA A 789 7.48 31.01 -5.01
C ALA A 789 7.59 29.53 -4.57
N SER A 790 6.49 28.91 -4.14
CA SER A 790 6.46 27.48 -3.79
C SER A 790 6.54 26.60 -5.03
N PHE A 791 7.24 25.47 -4.93
CA PHE A 791 7.15 24.43 -5.96
C PHE A 791 5.84 23.66 -5.76
N SER A 792 5.01 23.54 -6.80
CA SER A 792 3.70 22.84 -6.76
C SER A 792 3.43 21.96 -7.98
N GLU A 793 4.21 22.12 -9.06
CA GLU A 793 4.03 21.35 -10.28
C GLU A 793 4.63 19.94 -10.15
N LEU A 794 3.82 18.93 -10.47
CA LEU A 794 4.27 17.54 -10.55
C LEU A 794 4.85 17.25 -11.94
N SER A 795 6.15 17.45 -12.10
CA SER A 795 6.85 17.22 -13.38
C SER A 795 8.33 16.85 -13.19
N LEU A 796 8.90 16.19 -14.21
CA LEU A 796 10.32 15.84 -14.21
C LEU A 796 11.21 17.09 -14.12
N ALA A 797 10.77 18.22 -14.69
CA ALA A 797 11.45 19.50 -14.59
C ALA A 797 11.53 19.99 -13.13
N THR A 798 10.44 19.88 -12.36
CA THR A 798 10.44 20.18 -10.93
C THR A 798 11.39 19.25 -10.18
N VAL A 799 11.34 17.93 -10.41
CA VAL A 799 12.25 16.97 -9.77
C VAL A 799 13.72 17.36 -10.00
N ASN A 800 14.09 17.64 -11.25
CA ASN A 800 15.45 18.06 -11.62
C ASN A 800 15.85 19.42 -11.02
N MET A 801 14.88 20.31 -10.76
CA MET A 801 15.12 21.60 -10.11
C MET A 801 15.39 21.45 -8.60
N LEU A 802 14.91 20.38 -7.98
CA LEU A 802 15.10 20.12 -6.55
C LEU A 802 16.44 19.43 -6.23
N GLU A 803 17.07 18.77 -7.19
CA GLU A 803 18.24 17.90 -7.00
C GLU A 803 19.57 18.49 -7.53
N GLY A 804 20.66 18.24 -6.81
CA GLY A 804 22.01 18.67 -7.20
C GLY A 804 22.45 19.99 -6.59
N ASP A 805 23.58 20.49 -7.08
CA ASP A 805 24.24 21.66 -6.51
C ASP A 805 23.55 22.97 -6.93
N TYR A 806 23.57 23.92 -6.00
CA TYR A 806 23.14 25.31 -6.23
C TYR A 806 21.69 25.42 -6.73
N ARG A 807 20.83 24.49 -6.31
CA ARG A 807 19.39 24.57 -6.54
C ARG A 807 18.74 25.58 -5.60
N PRO A 808 17.81 26.42 -6.09
CA PRO A 808 17.27 27.54 -5.32
C PRO A 808 16.41 27.08 -4.13
N VAL A 809 16.27 27.95 -3.13
CA VAL A 809 15.35 27.83 -2.00
C VAL A 809 14.29 28.93 -2.06
N VAL A 810 13.19 28.73 -1.35
CA VAL A 810 12.06 29.66 -1.29
C VAL A 810 12.34 30.79 -0.30
N LEU A 811 12.02 32.01 -0.72
CA LEU A 811 12.19 33.24 0.04
C LEU A 811 10.85 33.92 0.34
N SER A 812 10.78 34.55 1.50
CA SER A 812 9.70 35.44 1.91
C SER A 812 10.17 36.90 1.99
N ARG A 813 9.23 37.85 1.85
CA ARG A 813 9.46 39.30 1.94
C ARG A 813 9.01 39.90 3.27
N CYS A 814 8.26 39.15 4.08
CA CYS A 814 7.83 39.56 5.40
C CYS A 814 7.55 38.35 6.30
N LEU A 815 7.54 38.58 7.61
CA LEU A 815 7.08 37.64 8.64
C LEU A 815 5.94 38.30 9.41
N PHE A 816 5.00 37.54 9.92
CA PHE A 816 3.87 38.08 10.69
C PHE A 816 3.41 37.12 11.78
N ALA A 817 2.67 37.68 12.73
CA ALA A 817 1.81 36.92 13.62
C ALA A 817 0.37 37.44 13.53
N VAL A 818 -0.57 36.51 13.55
CA VAL A 818 -1.99 36.78 13.73
C VAL A 818 -2.47 36.10 15.00
N ASP A 819 -3.53 36.65 15.57
CA ASP A 819 -4.35 35.96 16.56
C ASP A 819 -5.03 34.76 15.87
N ARG A 820 -4.76 33.54 16.33
CA ARG A 820 -5.25 32.32 15.64
C ARG A 820 -6.78 32.15 15.69
N HIS A 821 -7.44 32.82 16.63
CA HIS A 821 -8.89 32.74 16.81
C HIS A 821 -9.62 33.77 15.96
N SER A 822 -9.17 35.02 15.99
CA SER A 822 -9.81 36.15 15.31
C SER A 822 -9.19 36.51 13.95
N GLY A 823 -8.01 35.98 13.61
CA GLY A 823 -7.25 36.36 12.41
C GLY A 823 -6.62 37.76 12.46
N LYS A 824 -6.78 38.49 13.59
CA LYS A 824 -6.28 39.85 13.70
C LYS A 824 -4.76 39.87 13.75
N LYS A 825 -4.12 40.58 12.81
CA LYS A 825 -2.68 40.86 12.83
C LYS A 825 -2.25 41.41 14.19
N LYS A 826 -1.25 40.78 14.81
CA LYS A 826 -0.57 41.26 16.02
C LYS A 826 0.65 42.10 15.65
N TRP A 827 1.47 41.61 14.73
CA TRP A 827 2.64 42.32 14.22
C TRP A 827 3.03 41.81 12.84
N LEU A 828 3.87 42.60 12.15
CA LEU A 828 4.45 42.31 10.85
C LEU A 828 5.90 42.82 10.86
N TRP A 829 6.84 41.99 10.41
CA TRP A 829 8.25 42.30 10.24
C TRP A 829 8.61 42.43 8.75
N ARG A 830 9.36 43.48 8.42
CA ARG A 830 9.97 43.70 7.09
C ARG A 830 11.38 44.29 7.26
N GLY A 831 12.39 43.43 7.31
CA GLY A 831 13.81 43.81 7.40
C GLY A 831 14.60 43.54 6.12
N GLY A 832 14.40 42.37 5.53
CA GLY A 832 14.99 41.96 4.25
C GLY A 832 14.26 40.77 3.63
N ALA A 833 14.92 40.09 2.69
CA ALA A 833 14.43 38.80 2.18
C ALA A 833 14.74 37.70 3.20
N VAL A 834 13.78 36.85 3.53
CA VAL A 834 13.91 35.78 4.55
C VAL A 834 13.94 34.43 3.86
N MET A 835 14.82 33.53 4.28
CA MET A 835 14.88 32.15 3.76
C MET A 835 13.95 31.24 4.56
N ASN A 836 12.93 30.64 3.91
CA ASN A 836 11.88 29.89 4.62
C ASN A 836 12.41 28.66 5.38
N SER A 837 13.42 27.97 4.84
CA SER A 837 14.03 26.80 5.49
C SER A 837 14.89 27.15 6.71
N MET A 838 15.12 28.44 6.95
CA MET A 838 15.92 28.99 8.04
C MET A 838 15.06 29.79 9.03
N ILE A 839 13.76 29.48 9.17
CA ILE A 839 12.87 30.07 10.18
C ILE A 839 12.59 29.00 11.25
N THR A 840 12.76 29.32 12.54
CA THR A 840 12.43 28.41 13.65
C THR A 840 11.93 29.16 14.88
N VAL A 841 11.21 28.47 15.76
CA VAL A 841 10.57 29.05 16.95
C VAL A 841 10.99 28.29 18.19
N ALA A 842 11.61 28.99 19.14
CA ALA A 842 12.03 28.44 20.43
C ALA A 842 12.17 29.57 21.46
N ASP A 843 12.16 29.22 22.76
CA ASP A 843 12.48 30.14 23.86
C ASP A 843 11.70 31.48 23.82
N GLY A 844 10.44 31.46 23.37
CA GLY A 844 9.60 32.65 23.23
C GLY A 844 10.01 33.61 22.10
N ARG A 845 10.84 33.15 21.16
CA ARG A 845 11.40 33.95 20.06
C ARG A 845 11.25 33.29 18.70
N LEU A 846 11.14 34.12 17.67
CA LEU A 846 11.24 33.73 16.27
C LEU A 846 12.66 33.99 15.80
N TYR A 847 13.35 32.96 15.35
CA TYR A 847 14.68 33.04 14.79
C TYR A 847 14.63 32.85 13.28
N PHE A 848 15.36 33.69 12.55
CA PHE A 848 15.46 33.53 11.10
C PHE A 848 16.73 34.11 10.50
N LEU A 849 17.06 33.61 9.31
CA LEU A 849 18.09 34.21 8.46
C LEU A 849 17.44 35.15 7.43
N GLU A 850 17.85 36.42 7.45
CA GLU A 850 17.45 37.41 6.45
C GLU A 850 18.67 37.95 5.68
N SER A 851 18.48 38.29 4.41
CA SER A 851 19.47 38.98 3.59
C SER A 851 18.95 40.35 3.19
N ARG A 852 19.81 41.36 3.38
CA ARG A 852 19.54 42.76 3.05
C ARG A 852 20.34 43.22 1.82
N ASN A 853 20.98 42.30 1.09
CA ASN A 853 21.66 42.64 -0.16
C ASN A 853 20.65 42.83 -1.30
N GLU A 854 21.02 43.66 -2.29
CA GLU A 854 20.12 44.05 -3.39
C GLU A 854 19.67 42.87 -4.24
N THR A 855 20.53 41.87 -4.43
CA THR A 855 20.22 40.68 -5.24
C THR A 855 19.13 39.84 -4.58
N ALA A 856 19.22 39.60 -3.27
CA ALA A 856 18.24 38.85 -2.53
C ALA A 856 16.88 39.54 -2.49
N LEU A 857 16.87 40.86 -2.28
CA LEU A 857 15.64 41.67 -2.33
C LEU A 857 14.98 41.61 -3.71
N ARG A 858 15.77 41.72 -4.78
CA ARG A 858 15.27 41.63 -6.16
C ARG A 858 14.72 40.24 -6.48
N ASP A 859 15.45 39.18 -6.16
CA ASP A 859 15.04 37.81 -6.50
C ASP A 859 13.83 37.37 -5.64
N ALA A 860 13.75 37.78 -4.37
CA ALA A 860 12.57 37.59 -3.53
C ALA A 860 11.32 38.30 -4.07
N ALA A 861 11.48 39.47 -4.69
CA ALA A 861 10.37 40.20 -5.32
C ALA A 861 9.98 39.65 -6.71
N ARG A 862 10.95 39.09 -7.46
CA ARG A 862 10.73 38.63 -8.84
C ARG A 862 10.21 37.20 -8.92
N SER A 863 10.87 36.25 -8.25
CA SER A 863 10.57 34.82 -8.34
C SER A 863 10.29 34.17 -6.98
N GLY A 864 10.58 34.88 -5.88
CA GLY A 864 10.53 34.31 -4.53
C GLY A 864 11.52 33.16 -4.31
N ARG A 865 12.56 33.04 -5.16
CA ARG A 865 13.50 31.91 -5.14
C ARG A 865 14.93 32.36 -5.39
N MET A 866 15.90 31.83 -4.63
CA MET A 866 17.32 32.20 -4.78
C MET A 866 18.25 31.06 -4.37
N ARG A 867 19.48 31.08 -4.90
CA ARG A 867 20.56 30.16 -4.45
C ARG A 867 21.10 30.56 -3.07
N VAL A 868 21.40 29.56 -2.24
CA VAL A 868 21.90 29.75 -0.87
C VAL A 868 23.25 30.45 -0.84
N ASP A 869 24.19 30.09 -1.72
CA ASP A 869 25.53 30.70 -1.79
C ASP A 869 25.46 32.22 -2.00
N ARG A 870 24.52 32.68 -2.83
CA ARG A 870 24.33 34.11 -3.09
C ARG A 870 23.58 34.80 -1.96
N PHE A 871 22.67 34.10 -1.29
CA PHE A 871 21.92 34.63 -0.16
C PHE A 871 22.85 34.89 1.03
N CYS A 872 23.76 33.95 1.30
CA CYS A 872 24.71 33.98 2.40
C CYS A 872 25.97 34.82 2.13
N LYS A 873 26.24 35.20 0.88
CA LYS A 873 27.51 35.82 0.45
C LYS A 873 27.81 37.15 1.13
N GLU A 874 26.82 38.03 1.23
CA GLU A 874 27.01 39.38 1.78
C GLU A 874 25.71 39.89 2.42
N ASN A 875 25.86 40.64 3.52
CA ASN A 875 24.76 41.30 4.22
C ASN A 875 23.64 40.33 4.68
N ALA A 876 24.03 39.13 5.11
CA ALA A 876 23.16 38.15 5.75
C ALA A 876 23.15 38.37 7.28
N TRP A 877 21.97 38.26 7.87
CA TRP A 877 21.72 38.54 9.28
C TRP A 877 20.93 37.40 9.91
N LEU A 878 21.44 36.89 11.02
CA LEU A 878 20.67 36.05 11.93
C LEU A 878 19.91 36.97 12.88
N VAL A 879 18.59 36.85 12.94
CA VAL A 879 17.71 37.76 13.67
C VAL A 879 16.84 36.98 14.63
N ALA A 880 16.64 37.54 15.83
CA ALA A 880 15.66 37.07 16.80
C ALA A 880 14.62 38.15 17.08
N LEU A 881 13.34 37.80 16.94
CA LEU A 881 12.23 38.64 17.37
C LEU A 881 11.57 38.05 18.61
N ASP A 882 11.17 38.93 19.53
CA ASP A 882 10.23 38.55 20.58
C ASP A 882 8.88 38.17 19.95
N LEU A 883 8.39 36.95 20.22
CA LEU A 883 7.19 36.42 19.55
C LEU A 883 5.94 37.23 19.84
N LYS A 884 5.81 37.78 21.05
CA LYS A 884 4.59 38.48 21.46
C LYS A 884 4.49 39.87 20.84
N THR A 885 5.61 40.56 20.73
CA THR A 885 5.65 41.96 20.29
C THR A 885 6.11 42.15 18.85
N GLY A 886 6.78 41.15 18.25
CA GLY A 886 7.43 41.27 16.95
C GLY A 886 8.63 42.21 16.94
N LYS A 887 9.08 42.67 18.11
CA LYS A 887 10.24 43.56 18.23
C LYS A 887 11.53 42.74 18.18
N LYS A 888 12.54 43.32 17.54
CA LYS A 888 13.88 42.75 17.49
C LYS A 888 14.47 42.63 18.90
N ALA A 889 14.77 41.41 19.31
CA ALA A 889 15.48 41.11 20.55
C ALA A 889 17.00 41.25 20.33
N TRP A 890 17.51 40.68 19.24
CA TRP A 890 18.89 40.87 18.77
C TRP A 890 18.99 40.56 17.27
N GLU A 891 20.06 41.04 16.64
CA GLU A 891 20.47 40.62 15.30
C GLU A 891 21.98 40.54 15.23
N ARG A 892 22.47 39.76 14.28
CA ARG A 892 23.90 39.58 14.06
C ARG A 892 24.19 39.38 12.58
N ALA A 893 25.18 40.10 12.07
CA ALA A 893 25.73 39.84 10.74
C ALA A 893 26.47 38.49 10.76
N VAL A 894 26.22 37.65 9.76
CA VAL A 894 26.81 36.31 9.64
C VAL A 894 27.31 36.08 8.22
N GLU A 895 28.41 35.33 8.13
CA GLU A 895 28.91 34.76 6.87
C GLU A 895 28.83 33.24 7.01
N LEU A 896 27.89 32.63 6.30
CA LEU A 896 27.66 31.18 6.35
C LEU A 896 28.21 30.55 5.07
N PRO A 897 28.93 29.41 5.15
CA PRO A 897 29.59 28.82 3.98
C PRO A 897 28.60 28.12 3.03
N PHE A 898 27.31 28.11 3.33
CA PHE A 898 26.34 27.20 2.72
C PHE A 898 26.06 27.51 1.24
N HIS A 899 26.01 26.47 0.40
CA HIS A 899 25.76 26.58 -1.03
C HIS A 899 24.46 25.91 -1.51
N HIS A 900 24.06 24.78 -0.89
CA HIS A 900 23.03 23.92 -1.48
C HIS A 900 21.74 23.84 -0.64
N ILE A 901 21.88 23.79 0.68
CA ILE A 901 20.79 23.84 1.64
C ILE A 901 21.22 24.59 2.89
N ALA A 902 20.26 25.14 3.63
CA ALA A 902 20.48 25.64 4.98
C ALA A 902 19.22 25.41 5.83
N HIS A 903 19.43 24.96 7.06
CA HIS A 903 18.39 24.72 8.07
C HIS A 903 18.73 25.37 9.41
N LEU A 904 17.70 25.84 10.10
CA LEU A 904 17.80 26.42 11.43
C LEU A 904 16.99 25.58 12.41
N CYS A 905 17.65 25.02 13.41
CA CYS A 905 17.07 24.16 14.44
C CYS A 905 17.37 24.72 15.83
N SER A 906 16.54 24.43 16.83
CA SER A 906 16.76 24.89 18.20
C SER A 906 16.39 23.85 19.25
N SER A 907 17.24 23.69 20.27
CA SER A 907 16.96 22.91 21.48
C SER A 907 17.94 23.30 22.59
N GLY A 908 17.52 23.21 23.85
CA GLY A 908 18.41 23.38 25.02
C GLY A 908 19.13 24.74 25.09
N GLY A 909 18.52 25.81 24.58
CA GLY A 909 19.14 27.15 24.50
C GLY A 909 20.22 27.30 23.43
N VAL A 910 20.32 26.34 22.50
CA VAL A 910 21.23 26.39 21.35
C VAL A 910 20.42 26.52 20.07
N LEU A 911 20.82 27.48 19.24
CA LEU A 911 20.33 27.68 17.89
C LEU A 911 21.38 27.16 16.90
N LEU A 912 21.07 26.09 16.19
CA LEU A 912 21.98 25.43 15.24
C LEU A 912 21.60 25.77 13.80
N ALA A 913 22.46 26.55 13.14
CA ALA A 913 22.43 26.70 11.69
C ALA A 913 23.29 25.59 11.06
N SER A 914 22.68 24.82 10.16
CA SER A 914 23.35 23.73 9.45
C SER A 914 23.15 23.87 7.95
N GLY A 915 24.14 23.45 7.17
CA GLY A 915 24.05 23.50 5.71
C GLY A 915 25.23 22.80 5.06
N SER A 916 25.18 22.71 3.74
CA SER A 916 26.19 22.02 2.94
C SER A 916 26.80 22.93 1.89
N TYR A 917 28.05 22.68 1.55
CA TYR A 917 28.80 23.46 0.57
C TYR A 917 29.90 22.64 -0.10
N ASN A 918 30.36 23.16 -1.24
CA ASN A 918 31.47 22.56 -1.97
C ASN A 918 32.75 23.34 -1.69
N ASP A 919 33.84 22.62 -1.44
CA ASP A 919 35.20 23.13 -1.45
C ASP A 919 36.02 22.31 -2.44
N GLY A 920 36.38 22.93 -3.57
CA GLY A 920 36.92 22.23 -4.73
C GLY A 920 35.92 21.19 -5.28
N ASP A 921 36.37 19.94 -5.32
CA ASP A 921 35.63 18.76 -5.79
C ASP A 921 34.97 17.96 -4.64
N LYS A 922 34.93 18.53 -3.43
CA LYS A 922 34.45 17.84 -2.23
C LYS A 922 33.24 18.52 -1.63
N LEU A 923 32.31 17.71 -1.15
CA LEU A 923 31.17 18.14 -0.37
C LEU A 923 31.51 18.22 1.12
N PHE A 924 31.11 19.32 1.77
CA PHE A 924 31.23 19.55 3.21
C PHE A 924 29.87 19.90 3.83
N TYR A 925 29.77 19.61 5.11
CA TYR A 925 28.70 20.06 6.00
C TYR A 925 29.28 21.06 7.00
N GLY A 926 28.61 22.20 7.14
CA GLY A 926 28.94 23.21 8.13
C GLY A 926 27.86 23.31 9.19
N LEU A 927 28.30 23.32 10.45
CA LEU A 927 27.50 23.50 11.66
C LEU A 927 27.94 24.77 12.35
N ARG A 928 27.00 25.66 12.65
CA ARG A 928 27.22 26.94 13.34
C ARG A 928 26.22 27.05 14.48
N ALA A 929 26.70 27.02 15.71
CA ALA A 929 25.86 27.04 16.90
C ALA A 929 25.94 28.40 17.60
N TYR A 930 24.76 28.91 17.97
CA TYR A 930 24.58 30.20 18.62
C TYR A 930 23.77 30.05 19.90
N ASP A 931 24.01 30.95 20.84
CA ASP A 931 23.19 31.08 22.04
C ASP A 931 21.82 31.71 21.71
N THR A 932 20.71 31.05 22.06
CA THR A 932 19.35 31.54 21.74
C THR A 932 19.04 32.88 22.42
N ALA A 933 19.65 33.14 23.59
CA ALA A 933 19.42 34.34 24.38
C ALA A 933 20.12 35.58 23.81
N SER A 934 21.34 35.43 23.30
CA SER A 934 22.22 36.56 22.94
C SER A 934 22.70 36.60 21.49
N GLY A 935 22.56 35.52 20.71
CA GLY A 935 23.09 35.41 19.35
C GLY A 935 24.62 35.27 19.27
N ARG A 936 25.30 35.06 20.40
CA ARG A 936 26.75 34.84 20.46
C ARG A 936 27.10 33.45 19.96
N ASP A 937 28.29 33.33 19.35
CA ASP A 937 28.80 32.04 18.92
C ASP A 937 29.04 31.14 20.12
N ARG A 938 28.70 29.86 19.96
CA ARG A 938 29.10 28.81 20.88
C ARG A 938 30.25 28.00 20.29
N TRP A 939 30.05 27.45 19.10
CA TRP A 939 31.02 26.61 18.42
C TRP A 939 30.68 26.49 16.93
N ASN A 940 31.68 26.13 16.13
CA ASN A 940 31.56 25.92 14.69
C ASN A 940 32.33 24.67 14.29
N VAL A 941 31.72 23.82 13.47
CA VAL A 941 32.34 22.58 12.97
C VAL A 941 32.09 22.45 11.48
N ASP A 942 33.11 22.08 10.73
CA ASP A 942 33.01 21.68 9.33
C ASP A 942 33.53 20.27 9.17
N TYR A 943 32.83 19.43 8.41
CA TYR A 943 33.26 18.06 8.16
C TYR A 943 32.87 17.59 6.77
N ARG A 944 33.65 16.63 6.23
CA ARG A 944 33.45 16.12 4.87
C ARG A 944 32.20 15.24 4.80
N GLY A 945 31.35 15.51 3.81
CA GLY A 945 30.13 14.75 3.55
C GLY A 945 30.43 13.35 2.98
N MET A 946 29.55 12.40 3.27
CA MET A 946 29.64 11.02 2.76
C MET A 946 28.58 10.72 1.69
N ASN A 947 28.91 9.79 0.80
CA ASN A 947 28.02 9.30 -0.26
C ASN A 947 26.74 8.68 0.32
N ILE A 948 25.76 8.33 -0.55
CA ILE A 948 24.46 7.85 -0.08
C ILE A 948 24.48 6.59 0.81
N ARG A 949 25.54 5.78 0.72
CA ARG A 949 25.70 4.56 1.52
C ARG A 949 26.38 4.83 2.87
N CYS A 950 26.91 6.05 3.07
CA CYS A 950 27.79 6.42 4.17
C CYS A 950 29.09 5.59 4.22
N THR A 951 29.58 5.08 3.10
CA THR A 951 30.79 4.23 3.07
C THR A 951 32.03 4.98 2.60
N GLU A 952 31.85 6.00 1.77
CA GLU A 952 32.91 6.81 1.19
C GLU A 952 32.54 8.28 1.26
N TYR A 953 33.51 9.17 1.07
CA TYR A 953 33.24 10.60 0.96
C TYR A 953 32.51 10.93 -0.35
N SER A 954 31.55 11.85 -0.29
CA SER A 954 30.78 12.26 -1.47
C SER A 954 31.59 13.17 -2.39
N GLU A 955 31.39 12.99 -3.69
CA GLU A 955 31.70 13.99 -4.72
C GLU A 955 30.60 15.07 -4.77
N ILE A 956 30.82 16.09 -5.60
CA ILE A 956 29.84 17.17 -5.87
C ILE A 956 28.75 16.72 -6.85
N GLY A 957 27.71 17.53 -7.03
CA GLY A 957 26.67 17.28 -8.05
C GLY A 957 25.69 16.14 -7.77
N GLY A 958 25.85 15.43 -6.64
CA GLY A 958 25.00 14.33 -6.18
C GLY A 958 23.48 14.53 -6.35
N SER A 959 22.78 13.43 -6.60
CA SER A 959 21.35 13.38 -6.93
C SER A 959 20.50 12.71 -5.85
N HIS A 960 21.12 12.12 -4.82
CA HIS A 960 20.45 11.23 -3.89
C HIS A 960 20.41 11.75 -2.45
N GLY A 961 20.52 13.06 -2.24
CA GLY A 961 20.35 13.65 -0.91
C GLY A 961 21.65 14.05 -0.23
N GLU A 962 22.80 13.77 -0.84
CA GLU A 962 24.11 14.03 -0.26
C GLU A 962 24.28 15.49 0.16
N GLN A 963 23.68 16.45 -0.54
CA GLN A 963 23.82 17.88 -0.26
C GLN A 963 22.67 18.49 0.54
N TRP A 964 21.60 17.75 0.86
CA TRP A 964 20.41 18.35 1.45
C TRP A 964 19.87 17.52 2.61
N GLN A 965 20.70 17.32 3.63
CA GLN A 965 20.33 16.64 4.88
C GLN A 965 19.91 17.64 5.95
N HIS A 966 18.87 17.26 6.70
CA HIS A 966 18.39 17.97 7.89
C HIS A 966 18.92 17.26 9.15
N PRO A 967 19.39 17.97 10.19
CA PRO A 967 19.78 17.36 11.46
C PRO A 967 18.59 16.71 12.19
N VAL A 968 18.82 15.69 12.99
CA VAL A 968 17.86 15.24 14.01
C VAL A 968 18.42 15.60 15.37
N ILE A 969 17.70 16.41 16.14
CA ILE A 969 18.11 16.80 17.49
C ILE A 969 17.35 15.94 18.49
N MET A 970 18.08 15.25 19.35
CA MET A 970 17.53 14.38 20.38
C MET A 970 18.18 14.73 21.71
N GLY A 971 17.42 15.41 22.57
CA GLY A 971 17.95 15.96 23.82
C GLY A 971 19.13 16.90 23.58
N ASP A 972 20.31 16.48 24.01
CA ASP A 972 21.58 17.21 23.93
C ASP A 972 22.43 16.84 22.70
N THR A 973 21.93 16.00 21.80
CA THR A 973 22.69 15.46 20.68
C THR A 973 22.10 15.90 19.34
N ALA A 974 22.96 16.40 18.45
CA ALA A 974 22.63 16.65 17.06
C ALA A 974 23.17 15.51 16.19
N PHE A 975 22.26 14.71 15.64
CA PHE A 975 22.58 13.69 14.64
C PHE A 975 22.52 14.33 13.25
N ILE A 976 23.68 14.45 12.61
CA ILE A 976 23.76 14.91 11.23
C ILE A 976 24.72 14.02 10.47
N ARG A 977 24.19 13.50 9.37
CA ARG A 977 24.73 12.36 8.66
C ARG A 977 26.28 12.38 8.51
N PRO A 978 26.96 11.25 8.76
CA PRO A 978 26.51 10.05 9.49
C PRO A 978 26.76 10.14 11.00
N TYR A 979 27.23 11.29 11.49
CA TYR A 979 27.80 11.46 12.82
C TYR A 979 26.79 12.01 13.82
N ALA A 980 27.19 12.01 15.08
CA ALA A 980 26.53 12.74 16.15
C ALA A 980 27.48 13.76 16.77
N PHE A 981 26.93 14.87 17.24
CA PHE A 981 27.66 15.94 17.90
C PHE A 981 26.92 16.35 19.17
N ASP A 982 27.67 16.66 20.22
CA ASP A 982 27.12 17.34 21.38
C ASP A 982 26.59 18.72 20.98
N LEU A 983 25.33 19.00 21.26
CA LEU A 983 24.67 20.22 20.84
C LEU A 983 25.22 21.45 21.60
N ALA A 984 25.69 21.29 22.83
CA ALA A 984 26.18 22.39 23.64
C ALA A 984 27.64 22.76 23.30
N THR A 985 28.48 21.77 23.00
CA THR A 985 29.94 21.95 22.83
C THR A 985 30.43 21.79 21.39
N GLY A 986 29.67 21.10 20.52
CA GLY A 986 30.09 20.75 19.16
C GLY A 986 31.05 19.56 19.09
N GLU A 987 31.35 18.93 20.23
CA GLU A 987 32.22 17.76 20.28
C GLU A 987 31.56 16.59 19.55
N LYS A 988 32.30 15.98 18.62
CA LYS A 988 31.83 14.79 17.91
C LYS A 988 31.71 13.61 18.87
N ARG A 989 30.54 12.97 18.91
CA ARG A 989 30.29 11.74 19.68
C ARG A 989 30.69 10.50 18.86
N ASP A 990 30.95 9.40 19.55
CA ASP A 990 31.23 8.10 18.92
C ASP A 990 29.93 7.51 18.37
N TYR A 991 29.55 7.92 17.16
CA TYR A 991 28.35 7.48 16.46
C TYR A 991 28.52 7.53 14.94
N ILE A 992 28.16 6.44 14.24
CA ILE A 992 28.09 6.36 12.78
C ILE A 992 26.86 5.54 12.35
N ALA A 993 25.93 6.17 11.62
CA ALA A 993 24.79 5.49 11.00
C ALA A 993 25.04 5.21 9.51
N TYR A 994 25.32 3.95 9.17
CA TYR A 994 25.41 3.48 7.79
C TYR A 994 24.04 3.20 7.21
N ARG A 995 23.69 3.85 6.09
CA ARG A 995 22.32 3.78 5.53
C ARG A 995 21.93 2.42 4.94
N GLY A 996 22.89 1.52 4.67
CA GLY A 996 22.63 0.20 4.11
C GLY A 996 21.85 0.24 2.79
N GLY A 997 22.53 0.63 1.70
CA GLY A 997 21.97 0.68 0.34
C GLY A 997 21.74 2.07 -0.25
N HIS A 998 20.81 2.19 -1.20
CA HIS A 998 20.47 3.45 -1.89
C HIS A 998 19.35 4.22 -1.16
N GLY A 999 19.72 5.05 -0.19
CA GLY A 999 18.77 5.72 0.71
C GLY A 999 18.73 7.25 0.64
N CYS A 1000 18.09 7.84 -0.38
CA CYS A 1000 17.80 9.28 -0.40
C CYS A 1000 16.77 9.69 0.66
N GLY A 1001 16.91 10.90 1.23
CA GLY A 1001 15.93 11.52 2.13
C GLY A 1001 16.44 11.88 3.54
N GLY A 1002 15.65 12.67 4.27
CA GLY A 1002 15.93 13.08 5.64
C GLY A 1002 15.82 11.94 6.65
N LEU A 1003 16.27 12.18 7.88
CA LEU A 1003 16.07 11.28 9.02
C LEU A 1003 14.97 11.83 9.92
N THR A 1004 14.27 10.93 10.61
CA THR A 1004 13.37 11.26 11.73
C THR A 1004 13.87 10.58 13.00
N GLY A 1005 13.48 11.08 14.17
CA GLY A 1005 13.94 10.59 15.47
C GLY A 1005 12.81 10.22 16.43
N SER A 1006 13.08 9.22 17.25
CA SER A 1006 12.39 8.91 18.52
C SER A 1006 13.41 9.06 19.67
N ALA A 1007 13.04 8.85 20.92
CA ALA A 1007 14.00 8.89 22.03
C ALA A 1007 15.12 7.83 21.95
N ASN A 1008 14.94 6.76 21.14
CA ASN A 1008 15.84 5.61 21.13
C ASN A 1008 16.42 5.25 19.75
N TYR A 1009 15.83 5.77 18.67
CA TYR A 1009 16.22 5.42 17.30
C TYR A 1009 16.14 6.62 16.37
N LEU A 1010 17.05 6.66 15.39
CA LEU A 1010 16.83 7.38 14.15
C LEU A 1010 16.11 6.47 13.15
N PHE A 1011 15.34 7.05 12.25
CA PHE A 1011 14.66 6.33 11.17
C PHE A 1011 14.99 6.96 9.84
N GLY A 1012 15.16 6.10 8.84
CA GLY A 1012 15.51 6.58 7.53
C GLY A 1012 15.43 5.47 6.49
N ARG A 1013 15.40 5.92 5.25
CA ARG A 1013 15.44 5.03 4.11
C ARG A 1013 16.87 4.52 3.86
N GLY A 1014 17.02 3.20 3.74
CA GLY A 1014 18.11 2.52 3.04
C GLY A 1014 17.58 1.92 1.72
N ASP A 1015 17.92 0.68 1.39
CA ASP A 1015 17.20 -0.09 0.36
C ASP A 1015 15.73 -0.36 0.75
N VAL A 1016 15.46 -0.37 2.05
CA VAL A 1016 14.14 -0.54 2.69
C VAL A 1016 14.03 0.44 3.88
N PRO A 1017 12.86 0.63 4.52
CA PRO A 1017 12.78 1.43 5.74
C PRO A 1017 13.62 0.79 6.85
N ARG A 1018 14.44 1.60 7.56
CA ARG A 1018 15.33 1.13 8.63
C ARG A 1018 15.22 2.00 9.89
N MET A 1019 15.50 1.39 11.03
CA MET A 1019 15.71 2.05 12.32
C MET A 1019 17.17 1.89 12.79
N TYR A 1020 17.78 2.93 13.32
CA TYR A 1020 19.17 2.98 13.74
C TYR A 1020 19.22 3.26 15.25
N PRO A 1021 19.63 2.28 16.09
CA PRO A 1021 19.79 2.50 17.52
C PRO A 1021 20.78 3.62 17.79
N VAL A 1022 20.43 4.59 18.65
CA VAL A 1022 21.29 5.75 18.94
C VAL A 1022 22.31 5.51 20.04
N ASP A 1023 22.12 4.44 20.82
CA ASP A 1023 22.99 4.00 21.91
C ASP A 1023 24.16 3.11 21.44
N VAL A 1024 24.19 2.78 20.14
CA VAL A 1024 25.27 1.99 19.53
C VAL A 1024 26.16 2.90 18.70
N ALA A 1025 27.47 2.88 18.98
CA ALA A 1025 28.45 3.75 18.33
C ALA A 1025 28.54 3.58 16.80
N SER A 1026 28.12 2.45 16.26
CA SER A 1026 28.07 2.22 14.81
C SER A 1026 27.00 1.19 14.46
N THR A 1027 26.20 1.47 13.42
CA THR A 1027 25.10 0.58 13.01
C THR A 1027 24.79 0.68 11.52
N GLU A 1028 24.45 -0.44 10.88
CA GLU A 1028 23.88 -0.48 9.53
C GLU A 1028 22.35 -0.26 9.51
N GLY A 1029 21.74 -0.16 10.69
CA GLY A 1029 20.29 -0.06 10.85
C GLY A 1029 19.57 -1.39 10.65
N ILE A 1030 18.49 -1.56 11.40
CA ILE A 1030 17.63 -2.73 11.40
C ILE A 1030 16.49 -2.49 10.40
N PRO A 1031 16.28 -3.38 9.41
CA PRO A 1031 15.12 -3.29 8.51
C PRO A 1031 13.80 -3.36 9.29
N LEU A 1032 12.91 -2.41 9.03
CA LEU A 1032 11.54 -2.42 9.58
C LEU A 1032 10.61 -3.32 8.76
N THR A 1033 10.84 -3.41 7.46
CA THR A 1033 10.11 -4.22 6.49
C THR A 1033 10.95 -4.39 5.23
N ASN A 1034 10.68 -5.42 4.44
CA ASN A 1034 11.31 -5.65 3.14
C ASN A 1034 10.33 -5.55 1.96
N VAL A 1035 9.06 -5.21 2.21
CA VAL A 1035 8.00 -5.29 1.20
C VAL A 1035 7.44 -3.95 0.72
N SER A 1036 7.77 -2.85 1.41
CA SER A 1036 7.33 -1.51 1.07
C SER A 1036 8.50 -0.55 0.88
N ARG A 1037 8.23 0.59 0.24
CA ARG A 1037 9.23 1.63 -0.01
C ARG A 1037 8.78 2.97 0.59
N PRO A 1038 9.58 3.59 1.47
CA PRO A 1038 9.24 4.89 2.03
C PRO A 1038 9.64 6.04 1.07
N GLY A 1039 9.10 7.22 1.33
CA GLY A 1039 9.29 8.43 0.53
C GLY A 1039 10.73 8.95 0.53
N CYS A 1040 11.05 9.88 -0.37
CA CYS A 1040 12.40 10.45 -0.52
C CYS A 1040 12.69 11.66 0.41
N TRP A 1041 11.88 11.89 1.45
CA TRP A 1041 12.09 12.93 2.46
C TRP A 1041 11.75 12.45 3.88
N LEU A 1042 10.76 13.05 4.55
CA LEU A 1042 10.30 12.67 5.89
C LEU A 1042 8.98 11.92 5.80
N ASN A 1043 9.04 10.59 5.90
CA ASN A 1043 7.87 9.72 5.73
C ASN A 1043 7.69 8.70 6.86
N ILE A 1044 8.76 8.30 7.55
CA ILE A 1044 8.68 7.42 8.71
C ILE A 1044 8.43 8.30 9.94
N ILE A 1045 7.24 8.22 10.52
CA ILE A 1045 6.81 9.07 11.64
C ILE A 1045 6.75 8.23 12.93
N PRO A 1046 7.77 8.28 13.79
CA PRO A 1046 7.71 7.66 15.11
C PRO A 1046 6.92 8.56 16.07
N ALA A 1047 5.70 8.18 16.44
CA ALA A 1047 4.89 8.96 17.38
C ALA A 1047 3.73 8.09 17.91
N GLY A 1048 3.14 8.46 19.05
CA GLY A 1048 2.02 7.72 19.61
C GLY A 1048 2.34 6.33 20.15
N GLY A 1049 3.61 6.05 20.46
CA GLY A 1049 4.13 4.73 20.86
C GLY A 1049 4.31 3.74 19.70
N ILE A 1050 4.16 4.19 18.46
CA ILE A 1050 4.24 3.37 17.24
C ILE A 1050 5.04 4.08 16.14
N ILE A 1051 5.35 3.36 15.07
CA ILE A 1051 5.96 3.90 13.85
C ILE A 1051 4.91 3.86 12.74
N MET A 1052 4.62 5.02 12.14
CA MET A 1052 3.70 5.12 11.00
C MET A 1052 4.47 5.41 9.72
N ILE A 1053 4.17 4.67 8.66
CA ILE A 1053 4.75 4.84 7.32
C ILE A 1053 3.61 4.93 6.31
N PRO A 1054 3.05 6.15 6.08
CA PRO A 1054 2.09 6.38 5.02
C PRO A 1054 2.63 5.95 3.67
N GLU A 1055 1.75 5.42 2.82
CA GLU A 1055 2.07 5.05 1.44
C GLU A 1055 2.67 6.26 0.73
N SER A 1056 3.86 6.08 0.17
CA SER A 1056 4.62 7.16 -0.45
C SER A 1056 5.44 6.66 -1.63
N SER A 1057 5.15 5.46 -2.13
CA SER A 1057 5.69 4.92 -3.37
C SER A 1057 4.84 5.31 -4.59
N SER A 1058 3.93 6.29 -4.45
CA SER A 1058 3.27 6.94 -5.58
C SER A 1058 4.32 7.39 -6.61
N GLY A 1059 4.08 7.03 -7.87
CA GLY A 1059 5.03 7.17 -8.98
C GLY A 1059 6.33 6.36 -8.89
N CYS A 1060 6.34 5.26 -8.13
CA CYS A 1060 7.38 4.23 -8.19
C CYS A 1060 6.87 3.01 -8.96
N THR A 1061 7.55 2.68 -10.05
CA THR A 1061 7.50 1.34 -10.67
C THR A 1061 8.41 0.33 -9.97
N CYS A 1062 9.15 0.74 -8.95
CA CYS A 1062 10.17 -0.06 -8.28
C CYS A 1062 9.65 -1.41 -7.74
N ALA A 1063 10.55 -2.40 -7.64
CA ALA A 1063 10.23 -3.80 -7.29
C ALA A 1063 10.04 -3.98 -5.76
N TYR A 1064 8.95 -3.42 -5.25
CA TYR A 1064 8.47 -3.68 -3.89
C TYR A 1064 7.11 -4.39 -3.99
N PRO A 1065 6.91 -5.52 -3.30
CA PRO A 1065 5.68 -6.30 -3.35
C PRO A 1065 4.40 -5.50 -3.05
N LEU A 1066 4.46 -4.57 -2.09
CA LEU A 1066 3.30 -3.86 -1.55
C LEU A 1066 3.37 -2.34 -1.75
N GLN A 1067 2.22 -1.74 -2.08
CA GLN A 1067 1.98 -0.30 -2.01
C GLN A 1067 0.81 -0.05 -1.06
N THR A 1068 1.15 0.28 0.18
CA THR A 1068 0.19 0.39 1.27
C THR A 1068 0.76 1.28 2.36
N SER A 1069 -0.12 2.01 3.03
CA SER A 1069 0.21 2.61 4.31
C SER A 1069 0.32 1.49 5.34
N LEU A 1070 1.22 1.63 6.30
CA LEU A 1070 1.36 0.67 7.39
C LEU A 1070 1.84 1.35 8.68
N ALA A 1071 1.49 0.75 9.81
CA ALA A 1071 2.10 1.07 11.09
C ALA A 1071 2.72 -0.16 11.74
N LEU A 1072 3.79 0.08 12.49
CA LEU A 1072 4.53 -0.93 13.23
C LEU A 1072 4.51 -0.55 14.71
N ALA A 1073 4.39 -1.54 15.59
CA ALA A 1073 4.46 -1.36 17.02
C ALA A 1073 5.49 -2.32 17.63
N PRO A 1074 6.04 -2.04 18.82
CA PRO A 1074 6.94 -2.94 19.52
C PRO A 1074 6.30 -4.33 19.68
N LEU A 1075 7.05 -5.39 19.39
CA LEU A 1075 6.56 -6.77 19.53
C LEU A 1075 6.11 -7.08 20.96
N GLU A 1076 6.74 -6.47 21.97
CA GLU A 1076 6.31 -6.58 23.37
C GLU A 1076 4.90 -6.00 23.63
N GLN A 1077 4.50 -4.97 22.88
CA GLN A 1077 3.19 -4.33 23.03
C GLN A 1077 2.09 -5.13 22.31
N ILE A 1078 2.36 -5.55 21.08
CA ILE A 1078 1.38 -6.24 20.22
C ILE A 1078 1.37 -7.76 20.43
N GLY A 1079 2.41 -8.28 21.05
CA GLY A 1079 2.63 -9.70 21.30
C GLY A 1079 2.25 -10.17 22.69
N GLY A 1080 1.39 -9.47 23.45
CA GLY A 1080 1.11 -9.81 24.87
C GLY A 1080 0.90 -11.31 25.20
N VAL A 1081 0.37 -12.09 24.25
CA VAL A 1081 0.20 -13.57 24.33
C VAL A 1081 1.09 -14.32 23.32
N PHE A 1082 1.67 -13.61 22.35
CA PHE A 1082 2.39 -14.10 21.18
C PHE A 1082 3.92 -13.94 21.27
N ALA A 1083 4.41 -13.18 22.26
CA ALA A 1083 5.82 -12.94 22.52
C ALA A 1083 6.38 -14.06 23.41
N ARG A 1084 6.69 -15.19 22.79
CA ARG A 1084 7.61 -16.20 23.32
C ARG A 1084 8.47 -16.77 22.23
#